data_AF-A0A9Q9IDM4-F1
#
_entry.id   AF-A0A9Q9IDM4-F1
#
_cell.length_a   1.000
_cell.length_b   1.000
_cell.length_c   1.000
_cell.angle_alpha   90.00
_cell.angle_beta   90.00
_cell.angle_gamma   90.00
#
_symmetry.space_group_name_H-M   'P 1'
#
loop_
_entity.id
_entity.type
_entity.pdbx_description
1 polymer ?
#
loop_
_entity_poly.entity_id
_entity_poly.type
_entity_poly.pdbx_seq_one_letter_code
_entity_poly.pdbx_strand_id
1 'polypeptide(L)'
;MSGRAGVVLIRRAVLIGIPRFGDATPPWDPLPFAAQRVDDLAEALRRFGYDCRIPAAGTMVGPAMRQAVLDAASGLGRDDLLIVHVLSHGEPTEEGRLVVIDAAGQVDRDNNDVNDWLRVFTENHALPSTLFLIDCCYAGSAVRQHWQLTRRPTRGRAWGLAACGESDLAFDGRFTQAVVNVLHRFATSEAVAGTQSDHVQLNTVAPEISRELRCLVDAGVKQEQLVHGSLLDLAQDPPSLPFFPNPHHRPAGAVPQPVRGAGAAQVDVDEGMDPRHFIRAASGLGGPAADDAGCFRGRTTELVTLTEWFAGHDTARVRVVTGSAGAGKSAIIGMLVCAAHPALRQATRHVWSRADGMPQAHPRLAAVHARQRSLPEVVASVARQLGHRGPGHDLRTARELLAALREAEDPPVVVIDALDEAVGHEELLNGLVLPLATADRADGRPVCRLLVGMRKWPEFAPLTELAATVDLDDVDTTRLRRDLEDYVSDLLRRHEPYDDERYVAARQRFARAVAGRLTGEAHRANPDRWGEFLIAGLYANHFLASPAPVDDQAEAARIGEAVPHALPDVFELDLAGRPGAPQLRAVLAALSYAHGDGMPALTLRQATAAFSGTDSPLDWPVVAAALDEGSFYLRRSADTDGTPLFRLFHQGLADHLQRHPVAAGSAEPPEAGATRMLRAMLNPLGMAPGGRRWDTAEPYLLRHAAALASSPALHDDLEFLVHADPDDCTGVPVTWLSRDRWTSAAARPDRRRQLLALEAAGNDRPDAARSLCRPPGRPPLAWQPIWRSAAATTVRHIEELRMCVLGHRDGRVEVRDWSGRSRPGTDILRAQPSKRDGGAARFVLRERPLLAGAAAGDAEQLVVREDGPDGQELLRFPLDAPIVGVTASAAGHLAVMTGAGVVFFEQALAPPAARRAVAVKVFLGGGFGAGKTTAVGAVSEVTPVVTEAMMTVMSVGVDDISLLPHKTTTTAVLDHGRITLAEDVTVYVFGAGGQPRKWPMWDDLVRGSAGAVALVDTRRIEDAFPTVDYLERVGVPFVVAINCFDGVEHHTVDEVRAALDLPPGTPVVACDARYRASVLDVLTCLLEHVLRPASDQRAAPTHGATVRAVTGHAR
;
A
#
# COMPACT_ATOMS: atom_id res chain seq x y z
N MET A 1 -4.82 -2.85 -44.48
CA MET A 1 -3.44 -2.37 -44.22
C MET A 1 -3.42 -0.85 -44.23
N SER A 2 -3.36 -0.23 -43.06
CA SER A 2 -2.79 1.11 -42.79
C SER A 2 -2.55 1.17 -41.28
N GLY A 3 -1.48 0.50 -40.83
CA GLY A 3 -1.11 0.46 -39.43
C GLY A 3 -0.74 1.86 -38.93
N ARG A 4 -1.27 2.29 -37.79
CA ARG A 4 -0.63 3.32 -36.98
C ARG A 4 0.71 2.73 -36.55
N ALA A 5 1.80 3.18 -37.16
CA ALA A 5 3.14 2.97 -36.64
C ALA A 5 3.16 3.46 -35.19
N GLY A 6 3.59 2.61 -34.25
CA GLY A 6 3.77 3.00 -32.86
C GLY A 6 4.75 4.17 -32.80
N VAL A 7 4.32 5.29 -32.23
CA VAL A 7 5.20 6.43 -31.98
C VAL A 7 6.26 5.95 -30.98
N VAL A 8 7.52 5.91 -31.42
CA VAL A 8 8.65 5.56 -30.56
C VAL A 8 8.87 6.72 -29.60
N LEU A 9 8.71 6.47 -28.30
CA LEU A 9 8.96 7.44 -27.23
C LEU A 9 10.45 7.82 -27.21
N ILE A 10 10.77 9.08 -27.49
CA ILE A 10 12.13 9.60 -27.51
C ILE A 10 12.51 10.05 -26.09
N ARG A 11 13.69 9.63 -25.63
CA ARG A 11 14.26 10.01 -24.34
C ARG A 11 15.57 10.76 -24.57
N ARG A 12 15.67 11.98 -24.05
CA ARG A 12 16.88 12.80 -24.19
C ARG A 12 17.29 13.39 -22.85
N ALA A 13 18.59 13.53 -22.64
CA ALA A 13 19.13 14.23 -21.50
C ALA A 13 20.10 15.31 -21.97
N VAL A 14 20.09 16.47 -21.32
CA VAL A 14 21.13 17.50 -21.44
C VAL A 14 21.80 17.66 -20.09
N LEU A 15 23.11 17.48 -20.05
CA LEU A 15 23.90 17.44 -18.82
C LEU A 15 24.94 18.55 -18.86
N ILE A 16 24.79 19.55 -17.99
CA ILE A 16 25.62 20.75 -17.96
C ILE A 16 26.49 20.68 -16.71
N GLY A 17 27.81 20.55 -16.88
CA GLY A 17 28.79 20.61 -15.79
C GLY A 17 29.83 21.69 -16.06
N ILE A 18 29.99 22.64 -15.14
CA ILE A 18 30.97 23.73 -15.26
C ILE A 18 32.15 23.48 -14.30
N PRO A 19 33.30 22.99 -14.78
CA PRO A 19 34.43 22.66 -13.92
C PRO A 19 35.35 23.85 -13.61
N ARG A 20 35.28 24.91 -14.41
CA ARG A 20 36.13 26.11 -14.31
C ARG A 20 35.33 27.35 -14.68
N PHE A 21 35.68 28.45 -14.03
CA PHE A 21 35.04 29.75 -14.19
C PHE A 21 36.09 30.78 -14.64
N GLY A 22 35.65 31.76 -15.45
CA GLY A 22 36.46 32.90 -15.87
C GLY A 22 36.81 33.85 -14.72
N ASP A 23 37.55 34.92 -15.05
CA ASP A 23 38.03 35.92 -14.08
C ASP A 23 36.87 36.83 -13.58
N ALA A 24 36.05 36.31 -12.67
CA ALA A 24 35.02 37.06 -11.96
C ALA A 24 35.60 37.76 -10.71
N THR A 25 34.94 38.83 -10.24
CA THR A 25 35.33 39.52 -8.99
C THR A 25 34.10 39.64 -8.08
N PRO A 26 34.04 38.90 -6.95
CA PRO A 26 35.00 37.91 -6.47
C PRO A 26 35.10 36.66 -7.38
N PRO A 27 36.24 35.95 -7.41
CA PRO A 27 36.41 34.75 -8.24
C PRO A 27 35.66 33.55 -7.65
N TRP A 28 35.13 32.69 -8.51
CA TRP A 28 34.47 31.44 -8.14
C TRP A 28 35.47 30.28 -8.04
N ASP A 29 35.30 29.43 -7.03
CA ASP A 29 36.15 28.25 -6.87
C ASP A 29 35.94 27.23 -8.01
N PRO A 30 37.01 26.59 -8.52
CA PRO A 30 36.87 25.55 -9.55
C PRO A 30 36.20 24.28 -9.00
N LEU A 31 35.45 23.59 -9.86
CA LEU A 31 34.74 22.35 -9.55
C LEU A 31 35.34 21.18 -10.37
N PRO A 32 36.57 20.71 -10.06
CA PRO A 32 37.29 19.76 -10.92
C PRO A 32 36.57 18.41 -11.09
N PHE A 33 35.69 18.05 -10.16
CA PHE A 33 34.88 16.84 -10.20
C PHE A 33 33.69 16.93 -11.17
N ALA A 34 33.29 18.13 -11.61
CA ALA A 34 32.04 18.32 -12.33
C ALA A 34 31.98 17.56 -13.67
N ALA A 35 33.09 17.52 -14.40
CA ALA A 35 33.18 16.79 -15.66
C ALA A 35 32.97 15.29 -15.46
N GLN A 36 33.69 14.68 -14.51
CA GLN A 36 33.58 13.25 -14.22
C GLN A 36 32.17 12.86 -13.77
N ARG A 37 31.55 13.66 -12.88
CA ARG A 37 30.18 13.39 -12.38
C ARG A 37 29.14 13.44 -13.50
N VAL A 38 29.29 14.35 -14.46
CA VAL A 38 28.42 14.43 -15.63
C VAL A 38 28.62 13.22 -16.56
N ASP A 39 29.84 12.76 -16.76
CA ASP A 39 30.13 11.57 -17.56
C ASP A 39 29.55 10.30 -16.91
N ASP A 40 29.70 10.14 -15.59
CA ASP A 40 29.14 9.03 -14.82
C ASP A 40 27.60 9.03 -14.90
N LEU A 41 26.97 10.21 -14.80
CA LEU A 41 25.51 10.36 -14.95
C LEU A 41 25.06 10.02 -16.38
N ALA A 42 25.81 10.42 -17.39
CA ALA A 42 25.53 10.09 -18.78
C ALA A 42 25.58 8.56 -19.00
N GLU A 43 26.56 7.86 -18.42
CA GLU A 43 26.63 6.41 -18.48
C GLU A 43 25.41 5.77 -17.83
N ALA A 44 25.04 6.22 -16.62
CA ALA A 44 23.88 5.70 -15.91
C ALA A 44 22.59 5.90 -16.72
N LEU A 45 22.33 7.11 -17.24
CA LEU A 45 21.12 7.44 -18.01
C LEU A 45 21.05 6.71 -19.36
N ARG A 46 22.19 6.45 -20.03
CA ARG A 46 22.21 5.65 -21.27
C ARG A 46 21.68 4.23 -21.06
N ARG A 47 21.88 3.64 -19.87
CA ARG A 47 21.29 2.32 -19.53
C ARG A 47 19.77 2.34 -19.45
N PHE A 48 19.17 3.51 -19.23
CA PHE A 48 17.73 3.77 -19.26
C PHE A 48 17.26 4.27 -20.64
N GLY A 49 18.09 4.18 -21.68
CA GLY A 49 17.72 4.51 -23.06
C GLY A 49 17.71 6.01 -23.39
N TYR A 50 18.42 6.85 -22.62
CA TYR A 50 18.53 8.28 -22.90
C TYR A 50 19.65 8.62 -23.90
N ASP A 51 19.32 9.45 -24.89
CA ASP A 51 20.29 10.18 -25.70
C ASP A 51 20.86 11.36 -24.88
N CYS A 52 22.10 11.21 -24.38
CA CYS A 52 22.72 12.18 -23.49
C CYS A 52 23.59 13.17 -24.27
N ARG A 53 23.25 14.46 -24.20
CA ARG A 53 24.01 15.58 -24.76
C ARG A 53 24.78 16.29 -23.65
N ILE A 54 26.09 16.40 -23.80
CA ILE A 54 26.98 17.09 -22.86
C ILE A 54 27.59 18.28 -23.59
N PRO A 55 27.05 19.51 -23.42
CA PRO A 55 27.64 20.69 -24.03
C PRO A 55 29.05 20.94 -23.51
N ALA A 56 29.94 21.44 -24.37
CA ALA A 56 31.30 21.77 -23.96
C ALA A 56 31.27 22.88 -22.90
N ALA A 57 31.78 22.60 -21.69
CA ALA A 57 31.63 23.48 -20.54
C ALA A 57 32.07 24.93 -20.81
N GLY A 58 33.22 25.13 -21.46
CA GLY A 58 33.74 26.47 -21.79
C GLY A 58 32.90 27.28 -22.79
N THR A 59 31.89 26.67 -23.41
CA THR A 59 30.96 27.34 -24.33
C THR A 59 29.65 27.78 -23.65
N MET A 60 29.43 27.36 -22.40
CA MET A 60 28.22 27.68 -21.62
C MET A 60 28.36 29.06 -20.99
N VAL A 61 28.28 30.10 -21.81
CA VAL A 61 28.39 31.52 -21.41
C VAL A 61 27.15 32.28 -21.86
N GLY A 62 26.60 33.12 -20.98
CA GLY A 62 25.39 33.91 -21.22
C GLY A 62 24.22 33.10 -21.80
N PRO A 63 23.63 33.49 -22.95
CA PRO A 63 22.43 32.84 -23.49
C PRO A 63 22.65 31.40 -23.96
N ALA A 64 23.90 30.95 -24.16
CA ALA A 64 24.21 29.62 -24.68
C ALA A 64 23.72 28.49 -23.76
N MET A 65 23.73 28.71 -22.44
CA MET A 65 23.29 27.72 -21.47
C MET A 65 21.77 27.47 -21.57
N ARG A 66 20.98 28.55 -21.57
CA ARG A 66 19.53 28.49 -21.82
C ARG A 66 19.22 27.87 -23.18
N GLN A 67 19.97 28.25 -24.21
CA GLN A 67 19.77 27.73 -25.56
C GLN A 67 20.03 26.22 -25.59
N ALA A 68 21.04 25.71 -24.90
CA ALA A 68 21.29 24.27 -24.80
C ALA A 68 20.11 23.50 -24.18
N VAL A 69 19.45 24.06 -23.16
CA VAL A 69 18.24 23.47 -22.54
C VAL A 69 17.07 23.46 -23.54
N LEU A 70 16.86 24.55 -24.28
CA LEU A 70 15.78 24.66 -25.27
C LEU A 70 16.04 23.80 -26.53
N ASP A 71 17.29 23.70 -26.97
CA ASP A 71 17.72 22.85 -28.09
C ASP A 71 17.59 21.36 -27.75
N ALA A 72 17.76 21.00 -26.48
CA ALA A 72 17.50 19.66 -26.02
C ALA A 72 16.01 19.30 -26.12
N ALA A 73 15.09 20.25 -25.86
CA ALA A 73 13.66 20.05 -26.07
C ALA A 73 13.24 20.04 -27.55
N SER A 74 14.06 20.65 -28.42
CA SER A 74 13.73 20.79 -29.84
C SER A 74 13.61 19.44 -30.55
N GLY A 75 12.51 19.28 -31.29
CA GLY A 75 12.17 18.04 -31.98
C GLY A 75 11.62 16.93 -31.10
N LEU A 76 11.42 17.16 -29.80
CA LEU A 76 10.68 16.27 -28.90
C LEU A 76 9.19 16.64 -28.91
N GLY A 77 8.35 15.62 -28.98
CA GLY A 77 6.91 15.74 -28.87
C GLY A 77 6.43 15.81 -27.41
N ARG A 78 5.13 16.04 -27.25
CA ARG A 78 4.47 16.16 -25.95
C ARG A 78 4.57 14.89 -25.07
N ASP A 79 4.76 13.73 -25.68
CA ASP A 79 4.77 12.43 -25.00
C ASP A 79 6.22 11.97 -24.75
N ASP A 80 7.21 12.68 -25.28
CA ASP A 80 8.64 12.39 -25.09
C ASP A 80 9.16 12.89 -23.74
N LEU A 81 10.34 12.40 -23.35
CA LEU A 81 10.94 12.65 -22.04
C LEU A 81 12.26 13.40 -22.17
N LEU A 82 12.43 14.42 -21.32
CA LEU A 82 13.65 15.19 -21.21
C LEU A 82 14.18 15.18 -19.77
N ILE A 83 15.47 14.93 -19.60
CA ILE A 83 16.18 15.18 -18.34
C ILE A 83 17.12 16.37 -18.54
N VAL A 84 17.05 17.35 -17.66
CA VAL A 84 17.95 18.51 -17.63
C VAL A 84 18.77 18.41 -16.34
N HIS A 85 20.07 18.22 -16.45
CA HIS A 85 20.98 18.21 -15.30
C HIS A 85 21.91 19.43 -15.35
N VAL A 86 22.11 20.04 -14.18
CA VAL A 86 23.00 21.20 -14.02
C VAL A 86 23.87 20.99 -12.78
N LEU A 87 25.18 21.09 -12.96
CA LEU A 87 26.19 21.06 -11.90
C LEU A 87 27.13 22.27 -12.08
N SER A 88 26.93 23.29 -11.24
CA SER A 88 27.69 24.55 -11.23
C SER A 88 27.48 25.29 -9.91
N HIS A 89 28.11 26.44 -9.73
CA HIS A 89 27.72 27.39 -8.67
C HIS A 89 26.33 27.97 -8.96
N GLY A 90 25.61 28.28 -7.90
CA GLY A 90 24.30 28.93 -7.95
C GLY A 90 24.28 30.17 -7.06
N GLU A 91 23.64 31.23 -7.53
CA GLU A 91 23.45 32.46 -6.79
C GLU A 91 21.94 32.73 -6.59
N PRO A 92 21.50 32.95 -5.34
CA PRO A 92 20.12 33.30 -5.05
C PRO A 92 19.91 34.79 -5.31
N THR A 93 18.81 35.14 -5.98
CA THR A 93 18.39 36.54 -6.15
C THR A 93 17.69 37.05 -4.89
N GLU A 94 17.57 38.38 -4.73
CA GLU A 94 16.76 39.00 -3.65
C GLU A 94 15.30 38.52 -3.63
N GLU A 95 14.77 38.11 -4.78
CA GLU A 95 13.41 37.59 -4.95
C GLU A 95 13.27 36.09 -4.62
N GLY A 96 14.34 35.43 -4.14
CA GLY A 96 14.34 34.00 -3.84
C GLY A 96 14.31 33.10 -5.09
N ARG A 97 14.94 33.54 -6.18
CA ARG A 97 15.12 32.79 -7.43
C ARG A 97 16.57 32.30 -7.53
N LEU A 98 16.82 31.29 -8.35
CA LEU A 98 18.13 30.67 -8.54
C LEU A 98 18.68 31.01 -9.92
N VAL A 99 19.88 31.59 -9.95
CA VAL A 99 20.63 31.84 -11.18
C VAL A 99 21.89 30.99 -11.18
N VAL A 100 22.12 30.26 -12.27
CA VAL A 100 23.30 29.42 -12.45
C VAL A 100 24.46 30.25 -12.94
N ILE A 101 25.63 30.09 -12.30
CA ILE A 101 26.87 30.75 -12.72
C ILE A 101 27.40 30.06 -13.97
N ASP A 102 27.69 30.86 -14.99
CA ASP A 102 28.16 30.39 -16.29
C ASP A 102 29.69 30.18 -16.33
N ALA A 103 30.22 29.62 -17.42
CA ALA A 103 31.66 29.35 -17.53
C ALA A 103 32.55 30.61 -17.53
N ALA A 104 31.99 31.80 -17.78
CA ALA A 104 32.70 33.08 -17.67
C ALA A 104 32.68 33.63 -16.23
N GLY A 105 32.01 32.94 -15.29
CA GLY A 105 31.83 33.37 -13.91
C GLY A 105 30.81 34.50 -13.76
N GLN A 106 29.94 34.72 -14.76
CA GLN A 106 28.97 35.80 -14.77
C GLN A 106 27.59 35.34 -14.28
N VAL A 107 26.87 36.28 -13.64
CA VAL A 107 25.49 36.10 -13.18
C VAL A 107 24.54 36.68 -14.24
N ASP A 108 24.16 35.87 -15.23
CA ASP A 108 23.21 36.27 -16.27
C ASP A 108 21.77 35.95 -15.82
N ARG A 109 21.11 36.93 -15.21
CA ARG A 109 19.75 36.78 -14.66
C ARG A 109 18.68 36.61 -15.74
N ASP A 110 18.92 37.11 -16.95
CA ASP A 110 17.95 37.06 -18.04
C ASP A 110 17.93 35.69 -18.72
N ASN A 111 19.07 34.98 -18.70
CA ASN A 111 19.21 33.70 -19.39
C ASN A 111 19.36 32.51 -18.44
N ASN A 112 20.06 32.64 -17.31
CA ASN A 112 20.45 31.50 -16.47
C ASN A 112 19.59 31.31 -15.22
N ASP A 113 18.39 31.88 -15.22
CA ASP A 113 17.40 31.68 -14.16
C ASP A 113 16.65 30.34 -14.33
N VAL A 114 16.89 29.43 -13.39
CA VAL A 114 16.31 28.07 -13.39
C VAL A 114 14.80 28.08 -13.14
N ASN A 115 14.28 29.08 -12.42
CA ASN A 115 12.85 29.23 -12.17
C ASN A 115 12.13 29.55 -13.47
N ASP A 116 12.72 30.40 -14.31
CA ASP A 116 12.17 30.71 -15.63
C ASP A 116 12.25 29.51 -16.57
N TRP A 117 13.32 28.71 -16.51
CA TRP A 117 13.39 27.46 -17.26
C TRP A 117 12.27 26.51 -16.86
N LEU A 118 12.12 26.22 -15.56
CA LEU A 118 11.04 25.38 -15.03
C LEU A 118 9.66 25.90 -15.43
N ARG A 119 9.44 27.22 -15.36
CA ARG A 119 8.18 27.87 -15.76
C ARG A 119 7.87 27.66 -17.23
N VAL A 120 8.84 27.83 -18.14
CA VAL A 120 8.66 27.63 -19.58
C VAL A 120 8.18 26.20 -19.89
N PHE A 121 8.81 25.19 -19.31
CA PHE A 121 8.40 23.79 -19.51
C PHE A 121 7.08 23.44 -18.80
N THR A 122 6.75 24.13 -17.71
CA THR A 122 5.47 23.93 -17.02
C THR A 122 4.30 24.54 -17.78
N GLU A 123 4.48 25.73 -18.37
CA GLU A 123 3.42 26.49 -19.03
C GLU A 123 3.16 26.05 -20.48
N ASN A 124 4.17 25.47 -21.14
CA ASN A 124 4.06 25.08 -22.54
C ASN A 124 3.73 23.58 -22.70
N HIS A 125 2.45 23.29 -22.94
CA HIS A 125 1.96 21.92 -23.15
C HIS A 125 2.46 21.23 -24.43
N ALA A 126 3.11 21.95 -25.35
CA ALA A 126 3.74 21.37 -26.53
C ALA A 126 5.13 20.79 -26.23
N LEU A 127 5.75 21.18 -25.12
CA LEU A 127 7.07 20.68 -24.69
C LEU A 127 6.97 19.30 -24.03
N PRO A 128 8.07 18.51 -24.05
CA PRO A 128 8.14 17.20 -23.44
C PRO A 128 8.01 17.25 -21.92
N SER A 129 7.65 16.11 -21.34
CA SER A 129 7.71 15.91 -19.88
C SER A 129 9.18 15.99 -19.43
N THR A 130 9.48 16.90 -18.51
CA THR A 130 10.88 17.29 -18.21
C THR A 130 11.21 17.16 -16.73
N LEU A 131 12.29 16.44 -16.41
CA LEU A 131 12.84 16.33 -15.05
C LEU A 131 14.15 17.12 -14.94
N PHE A 132 14.19 18.10 -14.04
CA PHE A 132 15.36 18.91 -13.71
C PHE A 132 16.11 18.30 -12.51
N LEU A 133 17.40 18.04 -12.66
CA LEU A 133 18.31 17.59 -11.61
C LEU A 133 19.32 18.72 -11.35
N ILE A 134 19.17 19.44 -10.25
CA ILE A 134 19.86 20.71 -10.01
C ILE A 134 20.87 20.53 -8.87
N ASP A 135 22.15 20.41 -9.22
CA ASP A 135 23.29 20.28 -8.31
C ASP A 135 24.04 21.62 -8.19
N CYS A 136 23.35 22.61 -7.60
CA CYS A 136 23.86 23.95 -7.34
C CYS A 136 23.57 24.36 -5.89
N CYS A 137 24.32 25.32 -5.36
CA CYS A 137 23.99 25.99 -4.10
C CYS A 137 22.62 26.67 -4.20
N TYR A 138 21.87 26.68 -3.10
CA TYR A 138 20.54 27.31 -2.99
C TYR A 138 19.47 26.73 -3.92
N ALA A 139 19.70 25.53 -4.47
CA ALA A 139 18.86 24.95 -5.52
C ALA A 139 17.40 24.74 -5.09
N GLY A 140 17.13 24.61 -3.79
CA GLY A 140 15.77 24.49 -3.25
C GLY A 140 14.86 25.65 -3.62
N SER A 141 15.44 26.84 -3.84
CA SER A 141 14.69 28.05 -4.22
C SER A 141 14.00 27.91 -5.59
N ALA A 142 14.56 27.11 -6.50
CA ALA A 142 13.96 26.87 -7.82
C ALA A 142 12.74 25.94 -7.78
N VAL A 143 12.66 25.06 -6.77
CA VAL A 143 11.72 23.95 -6.75
C VAL A 143 10.60 24.09 -5.71
N ARG A 144 10.62 25.12 -4.86
CA ARG A 144 9.61 25.35 -3.81
C ARG A 144 8.81 26.65 -3.99
N GLN A 145 8.40 26.93 -5.23
CA GLN A 145 7.71 28.18 -5.54
C GLN A 145 6.20 28.16 -5.20
N HIS A 146 5.67 29.30 -4.75
CA HIS A 146 4.28 29.43 -4.26
C HIS A 146 3.20 29.07 -5.31
N TRP A 147 3.52 29.25 -6.60
CA TRP A 147 2.63 28.89 -7.70
C TRP A 147 2.62 27.38 -8.00
N GLN A 148 3.69 26.64 -7.65
CA GLN A 148 3.74 25.18 -7.74
C GLN A 148 2.87 24.53 -6.67
N LEU A 149 2.76 25.19 -5.50
CA LEU A 149 1.94 24.79 -4.35
C LEU A 149 0.43 24.97 -4.53
N THR A 150 -0.01 25.80 -5.48
CA THR A 150 -1.42 26.20 -5.66
C THR A 150 -2.10 25.56 -6.88
N ARG A 151 -1.38 24.78 -7.69
CA ARG A 151 -1.91 24.08 -8.87
C ARG A 151 -2.21 22.61 -8.57
N ARG A 152 -3.27 22.05 -9.20
CA ARG A 152 -3.55 20.60 -9.13
C ARG A 152 -2.37 19.82 -9.75
N PRO A 153 -1.84 18.77 -9.07
CA PRO A 153 -0.62 18.05 -9.47
C PRO A 153 -0.70 17.37 -10.85
N THR A 154 -1.90 17.11 -11.37
CA THR A 154 -2.14 16.38 -12.62
C THR A 154 -1.99 17.20 -13.93
N ARG A 155 -1.56 18.47 -13.86
CA ARG A 155 -1.39 19.34 -15.05
C ARG A 155 0.03 19.87 -15.31
N GLY A 156 1.00 19.62 -14.43
CA GLY A 156 2.39 20.03 -14.63
C GLY A 156 3.14 19.11 -15.60
N ARG A 157 4.10 19.66 -16.37
CA ARG A 157 4.99 18.91 -17.30
C ARG A 157 6.48 19.04 -16.97
N ALA A 158 6.81 19.78 -15.92
CA ALA A 158 8.18 19.93 -15.44
C ALA A 158 8.25 19.62 -13.95
N TRP A 159 9.27 18.88 -13.55
CA TRP A 159 9.55 18.48 -12.16
C TRP A 159 11.01 18.77 -11.85
N GLY A 160 11.33 19.17 -10.63
CA GLY A 160 12.72 19.39 -10.20
C GLY A 160 13.10 18.53 -9.01
N LEU A 161 14.35 18.08 -8.97
CA LEU A 161 15.05 17.57 -7.80
C LEU A 161 16.30 18.44 -7.60
N ALA A 162 16.34 19.15 -6.48
CA ALA A 162 17.41 20.04 -6.07
C ALA A 162 18.32 19.36 -5.04
N ALA A 163 19.61 19.62 -5.16
CA ALA A 163 20.65 19.04 -4.33
C ALA A 163 20.70 19.58 -2.89
N CYS A 164 20.05 20.72 -2.62
CA CYS A 164 20.05 21.38 -1.31
C CYS A 164 18.81 22.27 -1.14
N GLY A 165 18.56 22.78 0.07
CA GLY A 165 17.46 23.69 0.38
C GLY A 165 17.62 25.11 -0.16
N GLU A 166 16.65 25.98 0.13
CA GLU A 166 16.62 27.38 -0.34
C GLU A 166 17.78 28.23 0.24
N SER A 167 18.28 27.83 1.41
CA SER A 167 19.33 28.54 2.16
C SER A 167 20.60 27.71 2.35
N ASP A 168 20.68 26.54 1.71
CA ASP A 168 21.75 25.57 1.92
C ASP A 168 22.73 25.54 0.73
N LEU A 169 23.93 25.02 0.99
CA LEU A 169 24.96 24.84 -0.03
C LEU A 169 24.97 23.40 -0.56
N ALA A 170 25.43 23.22 -1.80
CA ALA A 170 25.71 21.92 -2.39
C ALA A 170 27.22 21.64 -2.37
N PHE A 171 27.62 20.38 -2.15
CA PHE A 171 29.04 20.03 -1.97
C PHE A 171 29.47 18.88 -2.89
N ASP A 172 30.67 19.00 -3.47
CA ASP A 172 31.42 17.96 -4.20
C ASP A 172 30.64 17.18 -5.28
N GLY A 173 29.56 17.76 -5.83
CA GLY A 173 28.67 17.08 -6.78
C GLY A 173 28.05 15.79 -6.20
N ARG A 174 27.86 15.74 -4.88
CA ARG A 174 27.39 14.55 -4.16
C ARG A 174 25.99 14.14 -4.59
N PHE A 175 25.14 15.11 -4.91
CA PHE A 175 23.79 14.81 -5.39
C PHE A 175 23.85 14.09 -6.74
N THR A 176 24.67 14.58 -7.67
CA THR A 176 24.91 13.89 -8.95
C THR A 176 25.45 12.48 -8.72
N GLN A 177 26.40 12.30 -7.79
CA GLN A 177 26.92 10.96 -7.46
C GLN A 177 25.85 10.03 -6.87
N ALA A 178 25.01 10.54 -5.98
CA ALA A 178 23.94 9.76 -5.39
C ALA A 178 22.92 9.31 -6.44
N VAL A 179 22.56 10.18 -7.39
CA VAL A 179 21.72 9.83 -8.54
C VAL A 179 22.35 8.69 -9.34
N VAL A 180 23.65 8.79 -9.66
CA VAL A 180 24.38 7.72 -10.37
C VAL A 180 24.28 6.39 -9.63
N ASN A 181 24.59 6.37 -8.34
CA ASN A 181 24.58 5.15 -7.52
C ASN A 181 23.18 4.51 -7.46
N VAL A 182 22.13 5.32 -7.32
CA VAL A 182 20.73 4.86 -7.29
C VAL A 182 20.33 4.27 -8.64
N LEU A 183 20.59 4.98 -9.74
CA LEU A 183 20.26 4.50 -11.09
C LEU A 183 21.01 3.20 -11.42
N HIS A 184 22.28 3.10 -11.02
CA HIS A 184 23.05 1.87 -11.22
C HIS A 184 22.44 0.68 -10.46
N ARG A 185 21.96 0.89 -9.23
CA ARG A 185 21.28 -0.16 -8.44
C ARG A 185 20.02 -0.68 -9.14
N PHE A 186 19.15 0.22 -9.61
CA PHE A 186 17.94 -0.15 -10.35
C PHE A 186 18.27 -0.82 -11.69
N ALA A 187 19.34 -0.40 -12.37
CA ALA A 187 19.74 -1.00 -13.64
C ALA A 187 20.27 -2.43 -13.49
N THR A 188 20.90 -2.79 -12.36
CA THR A 188 21.60 -4.08 -12.24
C THR A 188 20.89 -5.13 -11.37
N SER A 189 19.82 -4.78 -10.65
CA SER A 189 19.18 -5.71 -9.70
C SER A 189 17.67 -5.81 -9.85
N GLU A 190 17.20 -6.97 -10.32
CA GLU A 190 15.77 -7.32 -10.37
C GLU A 190 15.15 -7.30 -8.96
N ALA A 191 15.90 -7.70 -7.93
CA ALA A 191 15.43 -7.69 -6.54
C ALA A 191 15.12 -6.28 -6.00
N VAL A 192 15.68 -5.24 -6.63
CA VAL A 192 15.46 -3.83 -6.25
C VAL A 192 14.45 -3.16 -7.17
N ALA A 193 14.52 -3.40 -8.48
CA ALA A 193 13.64 -2.76 -9.46
C ALA A 193 12.27 -3.44 -9.62
N GLY A 194 12.17 -4.72 -9.25
CA GLY A 194 11.02 -5.57 -9.59
C GLY A 194 10.89 -5.83 -11.08
N THR A 195 9.95 -6.71 -11.46
CA THR A 195 9.68 -7.08 -12.85
C THR A 195 8.32 -6.60 -13.35
N GLN A 196 7.45 -6.17 -12.43
CA GLN A 196 6.03 -5.91 -12.68
C GLN A 196 5.76 -4.53 -13.29
N SER A 197 6.53 -3.52 -12.88
CA SER A 197 6.38 -2.15 -13.37
C SER A 197 7.27 -1.90 -14.59
N ASP A 198 6.74 -1.21 -15.60
CA ASP A 198 7.45 -0.81 -16.82
C ASP A 198 8.41 0.37 -16.60
N HIS A 199 8.28 1.07 -15.48
CA HIS A 199 9.20 2.11 -15.03
C HIS A 199 9.36 2.11 -13.50
N VAL A 200 10.54 2.52 -13.05
CA VAL A 200 10.79 2.81 -11.63
C VAL A 200 10.18 4.17 -11.33
N GLN A 201 9.28 4.22 -10.36
CA GLN A 201 8.54 5.44 -10.04
C GLN A 201 9.45 6.49 -9.39
N LEU A 202 9.21 7.76 -9.72
CA LEU A 202 9.99 8.88 -9.15
C LEU A 202 9.83 8.97 -7.62
N ASN A 203 8.68 8.52 -7.08
CA ASN A 203 8.43 8.43 -5.64
C ASN A 203 9.26 7.32 -4.95
N THR A 204 9.79 6.34 -5.69
CA THR A 204 10.77 5.36 -5.22
C THR A 204 12.19 5.89 -5.38
N VAL A 205 12.50 6.53 -6.51
CA VAL A 205 13.86 7.02 -6.83
C VAL A 205 14.28 8.20 -5.95
N ALA A 206 13.43 9.19 -5.71
CA ALA A 206 13.81 10.39 -4.97
C ALA A 206 14.17 10.13 -3.48
N PRO A 207 13.41 9.31 -2.72
CA PRO A 207 13.83 8.87 -1.39
C PRO A 207 15.15 8.09 -1.40
N GLU A 208 15.37 7.23 -2.40
CA GLU A 208 16.62 6.49 -2.55
C GLU A 208 17.83 7.40 -2.79
N ILE A 209 17.69 8.47 -3.59
CA ILE A 209 18.74 9.49 -3.75
C ILE A 209 19.03 10.18 -2.42
N SER A 210 17.98 10.50 -1.65
CA SER A 210 18.13 11.14 -0.34
C SER A 210 18.87 10.25 0.65
N ARG A 211 18.62 8.94 0.62
CA ARG A 211 19.33 7.94 1.45
C ARG A 211 20.79 7.81 1.05
N GLU A 212 21.04 7.69 -0.25
CA GLU A 212 22.40 7.54 -0.78
C GLU A 212 23.26 8.78 -0.48
N LEU A 213 22.70 9.99 -0.62
CA LEU A 213 23.39 11.23 -0.27
C LEU A 213 23.92 11.22 1.17
N ARG A 214 23.16 10.66 2.11
CA ARG A 214 23.59 10.55 3.51
C ARG A 214 24.72 9.54 3.69
N CYS A 215 24.67 8.40 3.02
CA CYS A 215 25.79 7.45 3.03
C CYS A 215 27.10 8.08 2.54
N LEU A 216 27.02 9.05 1.62
CA LEU A 216 28.18 9.79 1.14
C LEU A 216 28.70 10.86 2.13
N VAL A 217 27.94 11.22 3.17
CA VAL A 217 28.34 12.20 4.20
C VAL A 217 29.25 11.57 5.27
N ASP A 218 29.06 10.29 5.60
CA ASP A 218 29.81 9.56 6.64
C ASP A 218 31.32 9.37 6.29
N ALA A 219 31.74 9.72 5.08
CA ALA A 219 33.13 9.67 4.61
C ALA A 219 33.99 10.91 4.96
N GLY A 220 33.61 11.71 5.97
CA GLY A 220 34.54 12.65 6.62
C GLY A 220 34.24 14.16 6.53
N VAL A 221 33.01 14.61 6.30
CA VAL A 221 32.65 16.06 6.29
C VAL A 221 31.47 16.37 7.21
N LYS A 222 31.54 17.51 7.94
CA LYS A 222 30.62 17.92 9.02
C LYS A 222 29.29 18.57 8.58
N GLN A 223 28.99 18.67 7.28
CA GLN A 223 27.81 19.39 6.78
C GLN A 223 26.88 18.45 6.00
N GLU A 224 25.62 18.41 6.43
CA GLU A 224 24.55 17.60 5.82
C GLU A 224 24.03 18.26 4.54
N GLN A 225 23.74 17.45 3.52
CA GLN A 225 23.10 17.88 2.28
C GLN A 225 21.82 17.06 2.08
N LEU A 226 20.67 17.73 1.92
CA LEU A 226 19.36 17.10 1.75
C LEU A 226 18.83 17.34 0.32
N VAL A 227 18.12 16.36 -0.25
CA VAL A 227 17.42 16.55 -1.52
C VAL A 227 16.14 17.33 -1.27
N HIS A 228 15.90 18.36 -2.09
CA HIS A 228 14.64 19.09 -2.10
C HIS A 228 13.99 18.90 -3.47
N GLY A 229 12.82 18.27 -3.54
CA GLY A 229 12.07 18.16 -4.79
C GLY A 229 11.11 19.33 -5.00
N SER A 230 10.68 19.53 -6.24
CA SER A 230 9.39 20.15 -6.52
C SER A 230 8.35 19.39 -5.72
N LEU A 231 7.42 20.11 -5.08
CA LEU A 231 6.30 19.51 -4.34
C LEU A 231 5.38 18.78 -5.34
N LEU A 232 5.84 17.62 -5.81
CA LEU A 232 4.99 16.49 -6.08
C LEU A 232 4.22 16.27 -4.78
N ASP A 233 2.91 16.45 -4.83
CA ASP A 233 2.05 15.98 -3.75
C ASP A 233 2.08 14.45 -3.79
N LEU A 234 3.19 13.86 -3.34
CA LEU A 234 3.44 12.42 -3.24
C LEU A 234 2.43 11.73 -2.30
N ALA A 235 1.53 12.52 -1.69
CA ALA A 235 0.43 12.09 -0.84
C ALA A 235 -0.93 12.07 -1.57
N GLN A 236 -1.02 12.45 -2.84
CA GLN A 236 -2.23 12.34 -3.67
C GLN A 236 -1.87 11.70 -5.00
N ASP A 237 -2.09 10.37 -5.14
CA ASP A 237 -1.93 9.56 -6.37
C ASP A 237 -1.08 10.27 -7.45
N PRO A 238 0.26 10.30 -7.30
CA PRO A 238 1.10 11.03 -8.23
C PRO A 238 0.92 10.45 -9.64
N PRO A 239 0.97 11.29 -10.70
CA PRO A 239 0.98 10.77 -12.06
C PRO A 239 2.14 9.79 -12.20
N SER A 240 1.93 8.66 -12.89
CA SER A 240 3.03 7.77 -13.26
C SER A 240 4.01 8.55 -14.14
N LEU A 241 5.23 8.77 -13.64
CA LEU A 241 6.26 9.55 -14.32
C LEU A 241 7.33 8.62 -14.88
N PRO A 242 7.28 8.26 -16.18
CA PRO A 242 8.10 7.19 -16.75
C PRO A 242 9.53 7.61 -17.10
N PHE A 243 10.15 8.48 -16.28
CA PHE A 243 11.51 8.96 -16.50
C PHE A 243 12.55 7.84 -16.42
N PHE A 244 12.32 6.79 -15.65
CA PHE A 244 13.28 5.69 -15.48
C PHE A 244 12.64 4.37 -15.92
N PRO A 245 12.67 4.01 -17.22
CA PRO A 245 12.14 2.72 -17.68
C PRO A 245 12.83 1.58 -16.96
N ASN A 246 12.06 0.61 -16.46
CA ASN A 246 12.61 -0.49 -15.69
C ASN A 246 13.28 -1.51 -16.64
N PRO A 247 14.61 -1.69 -16.60
CA PRO A 247 15.29 -2.62 -17.50
C PRO A 247 14.94 -4.09 -17.24
N HIS A 248 14.40 -4.38 -16.05
CA HIS A 248 13.97 -5.71 -15.62
C HIS A 248 12.47 -5.94 -15.81
N HIS A 249 11.74 -4.94 -16.34
CA HIS A 249 10.32 -5.09 -16.62
C HIS A 249 10.08 -6.26 -17.57
N ARG A 250 9.16 -7.13 -17.18
CA ARG A 250 8.66 -8.20 -18.02
C ARG A 250 7.21 -7.86 -18.34
N PRO A 251 6.95 -7.22 -19.50
CA PRO A 251 5.59 -6.97 -19.94
C PRO A 251 4.81 -8.27 -19.86
N ALA A 252 3.57 -8.24 -19.35
CA ALA A 252 2.64 -9.35 -19.48
C ALA A 252 2.45 -9.66 -20.97
N GLY A 253 3.26 -10.57 -21.53
CA GLY A 253 3.38 -10.68 -22.99
C GLY A 253 4.79 -10.90 -23.55
N ALA A 254 5.83 -10.32 -22.96
CA ALA A 254 7.18 -10.36 -23.53
C ALA A 254 7.81 -11.75 -23.37
N VAL A 255 8.47 -12.22 -24.43
CA VAL A 255 9.25 -13.45 -24.41
C VAL A 255 10.63 -13.09 -23.84
N PRO A 256 11.04 -13.64 -22.67
CA PRO A 256 12.40 -13.44 -22.16
C PRO A 256 13.43 -13.98 -23.15
N GLN A 257 14.61 -13.34 -23.20
CA GLN A 257 15.75 -13.97 -23.86
C GLN A 257 16.01 -15.36 -23.25
N PRO A 258 16.31 -16.37 -24.07
CA PRO A 258 16.51 -17.73 -23.58
C PRO A 258 17.71 -17.76 -22.63
N VAL A 259 17.49 -18.14 -21.37
CA VAL A 259 18.65 -18.40 -20.50
C VAL A 259 19.34 -19.66 -20.98
N ARG A 260 20.66 -19.55 -21.15
CA ARG A 260 21.54 -20.66 -21.45
C ARG A 260 21.77 -21.42 -20.14
N GLY A 261 21.24 -22.64 -20.08
CA GLY A 261 21.47 -23.64 -19.05
C GLY A 261 21.22 -25.01 -19.67
N ALA A 262 22.10 -25.97 -19.37
CA ALA A 262 22.37 -27.19 -20.11
C ALA A 262 21.14 -28.04 -20.51
N GLY A 263 21.18 -28.61 -21.72
CA GLY A 263 20.42 -29.82 -22.12
C GLY A 263 19.00 -29.68 -22.64
N ALA A 264 18.21 -28.67 -22.23
CA ALA A 264 16.87 -28.50 -22.77
C ALA A 264 16.89 -27.85 -24.17
N ALA A 265 16.40 -28.56 -25.18
CA ALA A 265 16.14 -27.98 -26.50
C ALA A 265 15.31 -26.68 -26.37
N GLN A 266 15.61 -25.69 -27.21
CA GLN A 266 14.96 -24.38 -27.23
C GLN A 266 13.45 -24.53 -27.52
N VAL A 267 12.62 -24.65 -26.49
CA VAL A 267 11.15 -24.70 -26.63
C VAL A 267 10.61 -23.28 -26.48
N ASP A 268 9.95 -22.77 -27.52
CA ASP A 268 9.21 -21.50 -27.50
C ASP A 268 7.85 -21.71 -26.83
N VAL A 269 7.76 -21.37 -25.54
CA VAL A 269 6.57 -21.55 -24.68
C VAL A 269 6.32 -20.28 -23.87
N ASP A 270 5.09 -20.10 -23.42
CA ASP A 270 4.65 -18.91 -22.69
C ASP A 270 5.42 -18.73 -21.35
N GLU A 271 5.90 -17.53 -21.04
CA GLU A 271 6.59 -17.28 -19.76
C GLU A 271 5.68 -17.53 -18.55
N GLY A 272 4.39 -17.25 -18.68
CA GLY A 272 3.43 -17.50 -17.62
C GLY A 272 3.27 -18.99 -17.31
N MET A 273 3.63 -19.86 -18.24
CA MET A 273 3.70 -21.30 -18.01
C MET A 273 4.80 -21.65 -17.00
N ASP A 274 5.94 -20.95 -17.04
CA ASP A 274 7.16 -21.32 -16.32
C ASP A 274 7.58 -22.79 -16.57
N PRO A 275 8.09 -23.09 -17.78
CA PRO A 275 8.53 -24.45 -18.12
C PRO A 275 9.63 -24.98 -17.20
N ARG A 276 10.47 -24.09 -16.67
CA ARG A 276 11.55 -24.45 -15.74
C ARG A 276 11.00 -24.97 -14.44
N HIS A 277 9.98 -24.31 -13.89
CA HIS A 277 9.30 -24.81 -12.71
C HIS A 277 8.78 -26.23 -12.93
N PHE A 278 8.00 -26.47 -13.99
CA PHE A 278 7.42 -27.79 -14.23
C PHE A 278 8.47 -28.88 -14.50
N ILE A 279 9.55 -28.55 -15.23
CA ILE A 279 10.68 -29.48 -15.46
C ILE A 279 11.40 -29.77 -14.15
N ARG A 280 11.80 -28.74 -13.41
CA ARG A 280 12.53 -28.87 -12.15
C ARG A 280 11.72 -29.62 -11.09
N ALA A 281 10.43 -29.31 -10.99
CA ALA A 281 9.53 -29.99 -10.09
C ALA A 281 9.38 -31.47 -10.48
N ALA A 282 9.23 -31.78 -11.78
CA ALA A 282 9.21 -33.14 -12.29
C ALA A 282 10.55 -33.88 -12.09
N SER A 283 11.67 -33.16 -12.01
CA SER A 283 12.98 -33.74 -11.73
C SER A 283 13.17 -34.16 -10.27
N GLY A 284 12.32 -33.68 -9.35
CA GLY A 284 12.35 -34.02 -7.92
C GLY A 284 13.36 -33.25 -7.08
N LEU A 285 14.31 -32.53 -7.69
CA LEU A 285 15.35 -31.78 -7.00
C LEU A 285 14.87 -30.36 -6.65
N GLY A 286 14.52 -30.15 -5.37
CA GLY A 286 14.16 -28.83 -4.82
C GLY A 286 15.34 -27.86 -4.61
N GLY A 287 16.58 -28.25 -4.94
CA GLY A 287 17.80 -27.46 -4.69
C GLY A 287 18.36 -26.71 -5.91
N PRO A 288 19.18 -25.66 -5.72
CA PRO A 288 19.83 -24.87 -6.79
C PRO A 288 20.92 -25.60 -7.59
N ALA A 289 21.42 -26.74 -7.11
CA ALA A 289 22.34 -27.58 -7.84
C ALA A 289 21.58 -28.78 -8.44
N ALA A 290 21.15 -28.66 -9.69
CA ALA A 290 20.65 -29.79 -10.46
C ALA A 290 21.14 -29.64 -11.90
N ASP A 291 22.25 -30.30 -12.21
CA ASP A 291 22.41 -30.87 -13.55
C ASP A 291 21.23 -31.81 -13.83
N ASP A 292 20.93 -32.05 -15.12
CA ASP A 292 19.81 -32.79 -15.73
C ASP A 292 19.52 -34.24 -15.23
N ALA A 293 20.04 -34.64 -14.07
CA ALA A 293 20.17 -36.03 -13.65
C ALA A 293 19.16 -36.50 -12.58
N GLY A 294 17.92 -35.99 -12.54
CA GLY A 294 16.89 -36.45 -11.59
C GLY A 294 15.48 -36.55 -12.21
N CYS A 295 14.69 -37.56 -11.83
CA CYS A 295 13.24 -37.60 -12.06
C CYS A 295 12.56 -37.96 -10.75
N PHE A 296 11.52 -37.22 -10.40
CA PHE A 296 10.65 -37.58 -9.30
C PHE A 296 10.04 -38.97 -9.56
N ARG A 297 9.97 -39.78 -8.51
CA ARG A 297 9.30 -41.08 -8.50
C ARG A 297 8.43 -41.17 -7.24
N GLY A 298 7.40 -42.02 -7.31
CA GLY A 298 6.41 -42.16 -6.26
C GLY A 298 5.10 -41.46 -6.60
N ARG A 299 4.11 -41.55 -5.69
CA ARG A 299 2.73 -41.08 -5.90
C ARG A 299 2.05 -41.76 -7.10
N THR A 300 2.36 -43.04 -7.30
CA THR A 300 1.93 -43.81 -8.48
C THR A 300 0.41 -43.88 -8.59
N THR A 301 -0.29 -44.02 -7.46
CA THR A 301 -1.77 -44.12 -7.46
C THR A 301 -2.41 -42.79 -7.83
N GLU A 302 -1.87 -41.70 -7.29
CA GLU A 302 -2.32 -40.33 -7.53
C GLU A 302 -2.03 -39.94 -8.99
N LEU A 303 -0.87 -40.32 -9.53
CA LEU A 303 -0.52 -40.13 -10.94
C LEU A 303 -1.45 -40.89 -11.86
N VAL A 304 -1.75 -42.17 -11.59
CA VAL A 304 -2.71 -42.95 -12.38
C VAL A 304 -4.08 -42.27 -12.38
N THR A 305 -4.56 -41.85 -11.20
CA THR A 305 -5.83 -41.15 -11.05
C THR A 305 -5.88 -39.85 -11.88
N LEU A 306 -4.81 -39.06 -11.83
CA LEU A 306 -4.72 -37.80 -12.59
C LEU A 306 -4.52 -38.06 -14.08
N THR A 307 -3.83 -39.13 -14.49
CA THR A 307 -3.72 -39.51 -15.91
C THR A 307 -5.07 -39.96 -16.47
N GLU A 308 -5.82 -40.78 -15.74
CA GLU A 308 -7.18 -41.19 -16.13
C GLU A 308 -8.10 -39.98 -16.26
N TRP A 309 -7.93 -39.00 -15.36
CA TRP A 309 -8.54 -37.70 -15.51
C TRP A 309 -8.08 -37.04 -16.82
N PHE A 310 -6.80 -36.81 -17.09
CA PHE A 310 -6.35 -36.24 -18.38
C PHE A 310 -6.90 -36.96 -19.62
N ALA A 311 -7.05 -38.29 -19.57
CA ALA A 311 -7.61 -39.10 -20.66
C ALA A 311 -9.13 -38.94 -20.86
N GLY A 312 -9.84 -38.31 -19.93
CA GLY A 312 -11.28 -38.09 -20.01
C GLY A 312 -12.13 -39.27 -19.53
N HIS A 313 -11.51 -40.28 -18.90
CA HIS A 313 -12.22 -41.43 -18.30
C HIS A 313 -12.91 -41.07 -16.98
N ASP A 314 -12.42 -40.02 -16.31
CA ASP A 314 -13.05 -39.46 -15.13
C ASP A 314 -13.86 -38.20 -15.46
N THR A 315 -15.12 -38.20 -15.03
CA THR A 315 -16.11 -37.15 -15.27
C THR A 315 -15.94 -35.92 -14.37
N ALA A 316 -15.05 -35.97 -13.36
CA ALA A 316 -14.77 -34.82 -12.52
C ALA A 316 -14.31 -33.63 -13.37
N ARG A 317 -15.04 -32.51 -13.26
CA ARG A 317 -14.71 -31.28 -13.97
C ARG A 317 -13.45 -30.61 -13.43
N VAL A 318 -13.35 -30.56 -12.09
CA VAL A 318 -12.29 -29.89 -11.36
C VAL A 318 -11.59 -30.89 -10.46
N ARG A 319 -10.27 -30.91 -10.52
CA ARG A 319 -9.43 -31.64 -9.57
C ARG A 319 -8.50 -30.69 -8.84
N VAL A 320 -8.33 -30.94 -7.55
CA VAL A 320 -7.41 -30.23 -6.68
C VAL A 320 -6.33 -31.20 -6.22
N VAL A 321 -5.07 -30.80 -6.34
CA VAL A 321 -3.93 -31.48 -5.71
C VAL A 321 -3.51 -30.66 -4.50
N THR A 322 -3.62 -31.25 -3.31
CA THR A 322 -3.30 -30.57 -2.05
C THR A 322 -2.37 -31.41 -1.18
N GLY A 323 -1.84 -30.80 -0.12
CA GLY A 323 -0.91 -31.42 0.82
C GLY A 323 0.15 -30.45 1.34
N SER A 324 0.96 -30.93 2.27
CA SER A 324 2.01 -30.18 2.95
C SER A 324 3.12 -29.69 2.01
N ALA A 325 3.91 -28.73 2.46
CA ALA A 325 5.04 -28.22 1.70
C ALA A 325 6.06 -29.34 1.49
N GLY A 326 6.48 -29.58 0.24
CA GLY A 326 7.39 -30.68 -0.08
C GLY A 326 6.76 -32.07 -0.26
N ALA A 327 5.43 -32.21 -0.18
CA ALA A 327 4.75 -33.51 -0.31
C ALA A 327 4.80 -34.12 -1.72
N GLY A 328 5.19 -33.33 -2.73
CA GLY A 328 5.27 -33.75 -4.13
C GLY A 328 4.21 -33.14 -5.07
N LYS A 329 3.43 -32.14 -4.63
CA LYS A 329 2.36 -31.51 -5.44
C LYS A 329 2.82 -31.03 -6.82
N SER A 330 3.77 -30.10 -6.84
CA SER A 330 4.33 -29.56 -8.08
C SER A 330 5.10 -30.62 -8.87
N ALA A 331 5.62 -31.66 -8.20
CA ALA A 331 6.34 -32.74 -8.89
C ALA A 331 5.38 -33.61 -9.72
N ILE A 332 4.25 -34.02 -9.15
CA ILE A 332 3.24 -34.79 -9.89
C ILE A 332 2.57 -33.94 -10.97
N ILE A 333 2.26 -32.68 -10.68
CA ILE A 333 1.71 -31.75 -11.68
C ILE A 333 2.73 -31.51 -12.80
N GLY A 334 4.00 -31.29 -12.45
CA GLY A 334 5.10 -31.11 -13.40
C GLY A 334 5.28 -32.31 -14.32
N MET A 335 5.24 -33.54 -13.79
CA MET A 335 5.29 -34.75 -14.62
C MET A 335 4.11 -34.83 -15.60
N LEU A 336 2.89 -34.55 -15.12
CA LEU A 336 1.68 -34.57 -15.96
C LEU A 336 1.73 -33.50 -17.06
N VAL A 337 2.11 -32.27 -16.72
CA VAL A 337 2.27 -31.17 -17.67
C VAL A 337 3.38 -31.48 -18.67
N CYS A 338 4.55 -31.95 -18.21
CA CYS A 338 5.65 -32.33 -19.09
C CYS A 338 5.24 -33.45 -20.06
N ALA A 339 4.46 -34.43 -19.62
CA ALA A 339 3.97 -35.49 -20.48
C ALA A 339 2.84 -35.00 -21.43
N ALA A 340 1.87 -34.24 -20.95
CA ALA A 340 0.67 -33.88 -21.72
C ALA A 340 0.88 -32.67 -22.65
N HIS A 341 1.82 -31.77 -22.35
CA HIS A 341 1.97 -30.52 -23.10
C HIS A 341 2.66 -30.74 -24.45
N PRO A 342 2.04 -30.35 -25.59
CA PRO A 342 2.57 -30.64 -26.93
C PRO A 342 4.01 -30.15 -27.15
N ALA A 343 4.33 -28.96 -26.63
CA ALA A 343 5.66 -28.36 -26.80
C ALA A 343 6.73 -28.94 -25.85
N LEU A 344 6.34 -29.44 -24.66
CA LEU A 344 7.31 -29.94 -23.67
C LEU A 344 7.59 -31.43 -23.83
N ARG A 345 6.58 -32.22 -24.19
CA ARG A 345 6.61 -33.68 -24.16
C ARG A 345 7.89 -34.30 -24.74
N GLN A 346 8.30 -33.88 -25.93
CA GLN A 346 9.47 -34.45 -26.57
C GLN A 346 10.78 -34.06 -25.85
N ALA A 347 10.95 -32.78 -25.51
CA ALA A 347 12.14 -32.26 -24.86
C ALA A 347 12.32 -32.80 -23.43
N THR A 348 11.21 -33.01 -22.72
CA THR A 348 11.19 -33.46 -21.33
C THR A 348 11.00 -34.96 -21.19
N ARG A 349 11.08 -35.75 -22.28
CA ARG A 349 10.84 -37.20 -22.22
C ARG A 349 11.63 -37.90 -21.12
N HIS A 350 12.86 -37.47 -20.89
CA HIS A 350 13.72 -38.01 -19.85
C HIS A 350 13.14 -37.86 -18.42
N VAL A 351 12.31 -36.84 -18.14
CA VAL A 351 11.73 -36.60 -16.79
C VAL A 351 10.48 -37.43 -16.49
N TRP A 352 9.73 -37.87 -17.50
CA TRP A 352 8.43 -38.55 -17.30
C TRP A 352 8.34 -39.95 -17.91
N SER A 353 9.18 -40.34 -18.88
CA SER A 353 8.97 -41.60 -19.63
C SER A 353 9.22 -42.89 -18.84
N ARG A 354 9.73 -42.78 -17.60
CA ARG A 354 9.97 -43.91 -16.69
C ARG A 354 8.81 -44.15 -15.73
N ALA A 355 7.85 -43.22 -15.66
CA ALA A 355 6.61 -43.42 -14.95
C ALA A 355 5.63 -44.19 -15.84
N ASP A 356 4.98 -45.21 -15.28
CA ASP A 356 3.98 -45.98 -15.98
C ASP A 356 2.67 -45.19 -16.10
N GLY A 357 1.97 -45.34 -17.22
CA GLY A 357 0.63 -44.75 -17.39
C GLY A 357 0.62 -43.21 -17.38
N MET A 358 1.56 -42.56 -18.07
CA MET A 358 1.55 -41.10 -18.28
C MET A 358 0.55 -40.68 -19.39
N PRO A 359 -0.06 -39.47 -19.30
CA PRO A 359 -1.06 -39.02 -20.26
C PRO A 359 -0.49 -38.88 -21.67
N GLN A 360 -1.38 -38.99 -22.66
CA GLN A 360 -1.07 -38.62 -24.05
C GLN A 360 -1.00 -37.09 -24.20
N ALA A 361 -0.42 -36.63 -25.30
CA ALA A 361 -0.36 -35.20 -25.59
C ALA A 361 -1.78 -34.63 -25.75
N HIS A 362 -2.07 -33.53 -25.05
CA HIS A 362 -3.36 -32.85 -25.12
C HIS A 362 -3.21 -31.58 -25.96
N PRO A 363 -3.89 -31.46 -27.12
CA PRO A 363 -3.64 -30.39 -28.09
C PRO A 363 -4.01 -28.99 -27.58
N ARG A 364 -4.93 -28.91 -26.62
CA ARG A 364 -5.40 -27.65 -26.01
C ARG A 364 -5.18 -27.64 -24.50
N LEU A 365 -3.93 -27.84 -24.08
CA LEU A 365 -3.52 -27.72 -22.69
C LEU A 365 -2.88 -26.35 -22.46
N ALA A 366 -3.38 -25.62 -21.46
CA ALA A 366 -2.71 -24.45 -20.91
C ALA A 366 -2.30 -24.75 -19.47
N ALA A 367 -1.02 -24.54 -19.14
CA ALA A 367 -0.49 -24.72 -17.80
C ALA A 367 0.13 -23.40 -17.31
N VAL A 368 -0.13 -23.03 -16.06
CA VAL A 368 0.38 -21.81 -15.45
C VAL A 368 0.94 -22.14 -14.07
N HIS A 369 2.14 -21.66 -13.81
CA HIS A 369 2.69 -21.61 -12.45
C HIS A 369 2.24 -20.28 -11.81
N ALA A 370 1.26 -20.30 -10.91
CA ALA A 370 0.65 -19.07 -10.38
C ALA A 370 1.55 -18.32 -9.37
N ARG A 371 2.64 -18.93 -8.90
CA ARG A 371 3.58 -18.30 -7.96
C ARG A 371 4.04 -16.94 -8.48
N GLN A 372 3.87 -15.92 -7.64
CA GLN A 372 4.24 -14.52 -7.94
C GLN A 372 3.54 -13.91 -9.16
N ARG A 373 2.41 -14.49 -9.59
CA ARG A 373 1.61 -13.95 -10.70
C ARG A 373 0.28 -13.43 -10.19
N SER A 374 -0.11 -12.28 -10.73
CA SER A 374 -1.39 -11.62 -10.50
C SER A 374 -2.50 -12.21 -11.40
N LEU A 375 -3.75 -11.88 -11.09
CA LEU A 375 -4.90 -12.27 -11.90
C LEU A 375 -4.73 -11.92 -13.40
N PRO A 376 -4.34 -10.70 -13.80
CA PRO A 376 -4.14 -10.35 -15.21
C PRO A 376 -3.06 -11.20 -15.91
N GLU A 377 -1.96 -11.51 -15.22
CA GLU A 377 -0.86 -12.30 -15.79
C GLU A 377 -1.26 -13.76 -16.02
N VAL A 378 -2.00 -14.36 -15.07
CA VAL A 378 -2.53 -15.72 -15.20
C VAL A 378 -3.52 -15.80 -16.37
N VAL A 379 -4.43 -14.82 -16.48
CA VAL A 379 -5.39 -14.73 -17.60
C VAL A 379 -4.67 -14.62 -18.93
N ALA A 380 -3.71 -13.70 -19.04
CA ALA A 380 -2.95 -13.49 -20.27
C ALA A 380 -2.15 -14.73 -20.68
N SER A 381 -1.54 -15.43 -19.71
CA SER A 381 -0.82 -16.69 -19.94
C SER A 381 -1.72 -17.78 -20.51
N VAL A 382 -2.89 -18.03 -19.89
CA VAL A 382 -3.86 -19.03 -20.37
C VAL A 382 -4.35 -18.67 -21.77
N ALA A 383 -4.72 -17.40 -22.01
CA ALA A 383 -5.20 -16.94 -23.30
C ALA A 383 -4.15 -17.15 -24.41
N ARG A 384 -2.89 -16.78 -24.16
CA ARG A 384 -1.78 -16.93 -25.12
C ARG A 384 -1.51 -18.39 -25.46
N GLN A 385 -1.52 -19.29 -24.47
CA GLN A 385 -1.30 -20.72 -24.68
C GLN A 385 -2.43 -21.39 -25.46
N LEU A 386 -3.66 -20.90 -25.32
CA LEU A 386 -4.83 -21.40 -26.06
C LEU A 386 -4.98 -20.80 -27.47
N GLY A 387 -4.01 -20.01 -27.92
CA GLY A 387 -3.96 -19.49 -29.30
C GLY A 387 -4.70 -18.18 -29.52
N HIS A 388 -5.12 -17.47 -28.46
CA HIS A 388 -5.75 -16.15 -28.57
C HIS A 388 -4.70 -15.02 -28.75
N ARG A 389 -3.78 -15.16 -29.71
CA ARG A 389 -2.73 -14.16 -30.02
C ARG A 389 -3.14 -13.24 -31.17
N GLY A 390 -3.01 -11.92 -31.01
CA GLY A 390 -3.10 -10.97 -32.14
C GLY A 390 -3.36 -9.51 -31.73
N PRO A 391 -3.02 -8.52 -32.59
CA PRO A 391 -3.32 -7.10 -32.33
C PRO A 391 -4.84 -6.90 -32.25
N GLY A 392 -5.37 -6.72 -31.04
CA GLY A 392 -6.80 -6.61 -30.75
C GLY A 392 -7.46 -7.88 -30.17
N HIS A 393 -6.69 -8.92 -29.84
CA HIS A 393 -7.18 -10.19 -29.26
C HIS A 393 -6.49 -10.60 -27.95
N ASP A 394 -5.62 -9.76 -27.38
CA ASP A 394 -5.10 -10.01 -26.02
C ASP A 394 -6.26 -9.91 -25.03
N LEU A 395 -6.79 -11.07 -24.62
CA LEU A 395 -7.79 -11.14 -23.56
C LEU A 395 -7.12 -10.66 -22.27
N ARG A 396 -7.56 -9.51 -21.74
CA ARG A 396 -6.93 -8.84 -20.59
C ARG A 396 -7.67 -9.11 -19.29
N THR A 397 -8.86 -9.70 -19.37
CA THR A 397 -9.72 -9.94 -18.21
C THR A 397 -10.21 -11.38 -18.15
N ALA A 398 -10.44 -11.89 -16.94
CA ALA A 398 -10.98 -13.23 -16.73
C ALA A 398 -12.32 -13.44 -17.45
N ARG A 399 -13.13 -12.38 -17.56
CA ARG A 399 -14.41 -12.41 -18.28
C ARG A 399 -14.25 -12.62 -19.78
N GLU A 400 -13.29 -11.94 -20.40
CA GLU A 400 -12.96 -12.11 -21.81
C GLU A 400 -12.44 -13.53 -22.08
N LEU A 401 -11.59 -14.06 -21.21
CA LEU A 401 -11.14 -15.44 -21.27
C LEU A 401 -12.32 -16.43 -21.15
N LEU A 402 -13.20 -16.26 -20.16
CA LEU A 402 -14.39 -17.11 -20.00
C LEU A 402 -15.32 -17.05 -21.20
N ALA A 403 -15.53 -15.87 -21.79
CA ALA A 403 -16.32 -15.72 -23.00
C ALA A 403 -15.69 -16.47 -24.18
N ALA A 404 -14.38 -16.34 -24.38
CA ALA A 404 -13.66 -17.07 -25.42
C ALA A 404 -13.73 -18.59 -25.22
N LEU A 405 -13.65 -19.07 -23.98
CA LEU A 405 -13.76 -20.50 -23.65
C LEU A 405 -15.18 -21.06 -23.84
N ARG A 406 -16.22 -20.24 -23.66
CA ARG A 406 -17.61 -20.63 -23.94
C ARG A 406 -17.86 -20.88 -25.43
N GLU A 407 -17.22 -20.10 -26.29
CA GLU A 407 -17.36 -20.16 -27.75
C GLU A 407 -16.39 -21.15 -28.42
N ALA A 408 -15.36 -21.63 -27.71
CA ALA A 408 -14.38 -22.57 -28.25
C ALA A 408 -15.04 -23.86 -28.77
N GLU A 409 -14.52 -24.55 -29.79
CA GLU A 409 -15.17 -25.79 -30.29
C GLU A 409 -15.07 -26.96 -29.29
N ASP A 410 -13.88 -27.14 -28.71
CA ASP A 410 -13.58 -28.13 -27.67
C ASP A 410 -13.17 -27.47 -26.34
N PRO A 411 -13.49 -28.07 -25.17
CA PRO A 411 -13.04 -27.55 -23.89
C PRO A 411 -11.54 -27.85 -23.68
N PRO A 412 -10.70 -26.85 -23.36
CA PRO A 412 -9.30 -27.08 -23.04
C PRO A 412 -9.12 -27.71 -21.65
N VAL A 413 -7.91 -28.19 -21.39
CA VAL A 413 -7.43 -28.49 -20.04
C VAL A 413 -6.63 -27.29 -19.55
N VAL A 414 -6.97 -26.78 -18.36
CA VAL A 414 -6.27 -25.67 -17.71
C VAL A 414 -5.65 -26.20 -16.41
N VAL A 415 -4.34 -26.00 -16.25
CA VAL A 415 -3.59 -26.37 -15.05
C VAL A 415 -3.07 -25.10 -14.39
N ILE A 416 -3.37 -24.91 -13.11
CA ILE A 416 -2.88 -23.80 -12.30
C ILE A 416 -2.16 -24.38 -11.09
N ASP A 417 -0.84 -24.34 -11.06
CA ASP A 417 -0.04 -24.80 -9.91
C ASP A 417 0.31 -23.63 -8.97
N ALA A 418 0.49 -23.92 -7.68
CA ALA A 418 0.83 -22.97 -6.63
C ALA A 418 -0.14 -21.77 -6.51
N LEU A 419 -1.45 -22.04 -6.50
CA LEU A 419 -2.48 -21.00 -6.32
C LEU A 419 -2.31 -20.24 -4.99
N ASP A 420 -1.89 -20.92 -3.93
CA ASP A 420 -1.59 -20.35 -2.62
C ASP A 420 -0.41 -19.36 -2.62
N GLU A 421 0.43 -19.40 -3.66
CA GLU A 421 1.61 -18.55 -3.79
C GLU A 421 1.41 -17.41 -4.82
N ALA A 422 0.18 -17.22 -5.31
CA ALA A 422 -0.17 -16.14 -6.22
C ALA A 422 -0.20 -14.75 -5.54
N VAL A 423 0.00 -13.71 -6.35
CA VAL A 423 -0.20 -12.31 -5.92
C VAL A 423 -1.71 -12.06 -5.90
N GLY A 424 -2.26 -11.74 -4.72
CA GLY A 424 -3.71 -11.62 -4.54
C GLY A 424 -4.44 -12.94 -4.79
N HIS A 425 -4.06 -14.03 -4.10
CA HIS A 425 -4.67 -15.35 -4.28
C HIS A 425 -6.19 -15.35 -4.13
N GLU A 426 -6.78 -14.51 -3.27
CA GLU A 426 -8.24 -14.38 -3.15
C GLU A 426 -8.87 -13.76 -4.41
N GLU A 427 -8.22 -12.75 -5.00
CA GLU A 427 -8.66 -12.14 -6.24
C GLU A 427 -8.55 -13.14 -7.40
N LEU A 428 -7.46 -13.91 -7.46
CA LEU A 428 -7.28 -14.96 -8.47
C LEU A 428 -8.31 -16.09 -8.30
N LEU A 429 -8.56 -16.53 -7.06
CA LEU A 429 -9.54 -17.55 -6.72
C LEU A 429 -10.95 -17.14 -7.16
N ASN A 430 -11.41 -15.96 -6.71
CA ASN A 430 -12.77 -15.47 -6.96
C ASN A 430 -12.95 -14.94 -8.38
N GLY A 431 -11.92 -14.30 -8.94
CA GLY A 431 -11.97 -13.63 -10.24
C GLY A 431 -11.79 -14.58 -11.43
N LEU A 432 -11.10 -15.71 -11.26
CA LEU A 432 -10.82 -16.64 -12.35
C LEU A 432 -11.08 -18.12 -12.00
N VAL A 433 -10.50 -18.63 -10.92
CA VAL A 433 -10.49 -20.08 -10.64
C VAL A 433 -11.90 -20.62 -10.39
N LEU A 434 -12.67 -20.00 -9.50
CA LEU A 434 -14.07 -20.37 -9.23
C LEU A 434 -14.99 -20.19 -10.47
N PRO A 435 -14.88 -19.08 -11.23
CA PRO A 435 -15.56 -18.96 -12.52
C PRO A 435 -15.21 -20.07 -13.53
N LEU A 436 -13.94 -20.44 -13.68
CA LEU A 436 -13.53 -21.57 -14.54
C LEU A 436 -14.03 -22.92 -14.00
N ALA A 437 -14.14 -23.06 -12.68
CA ALA A 437 -14.64 -24.26 -12.02
C ALA A 437 -16.16 -24.46 -12.17
N THR A 438 -16.94 -23.39 -12.41
CA THR A 438 -18.41 -23.43 -12.38
C THR A 438 -19.09 -23.06 -13.70
N ALA A 439 -18.43 -22.33 -14.62
CA ALA A 439 -19.07 -21.86 -15.85
C ALA A 439 -19.34 -22.98 -16.88
N ASP A 440 -20.57 -23.06 -17.39
CA ASP A 440 -20.90 -23.99 -18.47
C ASP A 440 -20.94 -23.30 -19.83
N ARG A 441 -20.83 -24.11 -20.87
CA ARG A 441 -21.00 -23.76 -22.27
C ARG A 441 -22.49 -23.86 -22.65
N ALA A 442 -22.84 -23.34 -23.82
CA ALA A 442 -24.22 -23.38 -24.32
C ALA A 442 -24.77 -24.82 -24.50
N ASP A 443 -23.90 -25.80 -24.67
CA ASP A 443 -24.23 -27.22 -24.79
C ASP A 443 -24.27 -27.98 -23.44
N GLY A 444 -24.14 -27.26 -22.31
CA GLY A 444 -24.15 -27.82 -20.97
C GLY A 444 -22.85 -28.54 -20.56
N ARG A 445 -21.82 -28.56 -21.42
CA ARG A 445 -20.49 -29.06 -21.06
C ARG A 445 -19.69 -27.97 -20.33
N PRO A 446 -18.73 -28.33 -19.46
CA PRO A 446 -17.90 -27.36 -18.78
C PRO A 446 -17.02 -26.56 -19.75
N VAL A 447 -16.75 -25.28 -19.45
CA VAL A 447 -15.89 -24.44 -20.31
C VAL A 447 -14.45 -24.94 -20.41
N CYS A 448 -13.96 -25.63 -19.38
CA CYS A 448 -12.66 -26.30 -19.36
C CYS A 448 -12.65 -27.41 -18.31
N ARG A 449 -11.64 -28.28 -18.40
CA ARG A 449 -11.27 -29.18 -17.30
C ARG A 449 -10.13 -28.54 -16.52
N LEU A 450 -10.29 -28.43 -15.21
CA LEU A 450 -9.42 -27.60 -14.37
C LEU A 450 -8.66 -28.46 -13.35
N LEU A 451 -7.34 -28.35 -13.35
CA LEU A 451 -6.46 -28.94 -12.33
C LEU A 451 -5.78 -27.82 -11.54
N VAL A 452 -5.94 -27.81 -10.23
CA VAL A 452 -5.36 -26.78 -9.35
C VAL A 452 -4.44 -27.39 -8.31
N GLY A 453 -3.19 -26.94 -8.25
CA GLY A 453 -2.26 -27.23 -7.17
C GLY A 453 -2.33 -26.14 -6.11
N MET A 454 -2.63 -26.50 -4.86
CA MET A 454 -2.69 -25.55 -3.75
C MET A 454 -2.40 -26.20 -2.39
N ARG A 455 -2.30 -25.39 -1.33
CA ARG A 455 -2.28 -25.88 0.05
C ARG A 455 -3.70 -25.99 0.63
N LYS A 456 -3.84 -26.78 1.68
CA LYS A 456 -5.10 -26.99 2.39
C LYS A 456 -5.35 -25.84 3.38
N TRP A 457 -5.77 -24.69 2.86
CA TRP A 457 -6.09 -23.50 3.66
C TRP A 457 -7.60 -23.25 3.70
N PRO A 458 -8.15 -22.70 4.81
CA PRO A 458 -9.59 -22.47 4.94
C PRO A 458 -10.17 -21.54 3.87
N GLU A 459 -9.40 -20.56 3.42
CA GLU A 459 -9.77 -19.62 2.35
C GLU A 459 -10.06 -20.31 0.99
N PHE A 460 -9.50 -21.50 0.75
CA PHE A 460 -9.75 -22.29 -0.46
C PHE A 460 -10.91 -23.29 -0.30
N ALA A 461 -11.63 -23.28 0.83
CA ALA A 461 -12.78 -24.15 1.07
C ALA A 461 -13.80 -24.15 -0.09
N PRO A 462 -14.19 -22.99 -0.66
CA PRO A 462 -15.14 -22.96 -1.78
C PRO A 462 -14.70 -23.77 -3.01
N LEU A 463 -13.39 -23.85 -3.28
CA LEU A 463 -12.87 -24.63 -4.39
C LEU A 463 -12.81 -26.12 -4.06
N THR A 464 -12.41 -26.48 -2.83
CA THR A 464 -12.35 -27.88 -2.41
C THR A 464 -13.73 -28.53 -2.31
N GLU A 465 -14.79 -27.76 -2.03
CA GLU A 465 -16.18 -28.23 -2.02
C GLU A 465 -16.69 -28.55 -3.44
N LEU A 466 -16.15 -27.88 -4.46
CA LEU A 466 -16.53 -28.05 -5.87
C LEU A 466 -15.66 -29.07 -6.63
N ALA A 467 -14.55 -29.52 -6.05
CA ALA A 467 -13.53 -30.30 -6.74
C ALA A 467 -13.30 -31.69 -6.14
N ALA A 468 -12.98 -32.66 -7.01
CA ALA A 468 -12.44 -33.94 -6.56
C ALA A 468 -11.00 -33.72 -6.08
N THR A 469 -10.74 -33.98 -4.79
CA THR A 469 -9.46 -33.65 -4.16
C THR A 469 -8.52 -34.87 -4.11
N VAL A 470 -7.26 -34.65 -4.47
CA VAL A 470 -6.13 -35.57 -4.25
C VAL A 470 -5.27 -34.97 -3.14
N ASP A 471 -5.43 -35.48 -1.92
CA ASP A 471 -4.70 -35.03 -0.74
C ASP A 471 -3.44 -35.88 -0.53
N LEU A 472 -2.26 -35.28 -0.76
CA LEU A 472 -0.98 -35.98 -0.65
C LEU A 472 -0.56 -36.25 0.80
N ASP A 473 -1.22 -35.64 1.78
CA ASP A 473 -0.97 -35.92 3.19
C ASP A 473 -1.83 -37.09 3.72
N ASP A 474 -2.89 -37.48 3.00
CA ASP A 474 -3.81 -38.56 3.35
C ASP A 474 -3.62 -39.78 2.45
N VAL A 475 -2.46 -40.45 2.61
CA VAL A 475 -2.10 -41.65 1.84
C VAL A 475 -1.74 -42.83 2.73
N ASP A 476 -1.90 -44.04 2.19
CA ASP A 476 -1.48 -45.26 2.89
C ASP A 476 0.03 -45.21 3.17
N THR A 477 0.39 -45.39 4.44
CA THR A 477 1.79 -45.28 4.88
C THR A 477 2.70 -46.33 4.26
N THR A 478 2.19 -47.54 4.00
CA THR A 478 2.99 -48.60 3.39
C THR A 478 3.32 -48.25 1.94
N ARG A 479 2.37 -47.65 1.22
CA ARG A 479 2.58 -47.10 -0.13
C ARG A 479 3.57 -45.93 -0.10
N LEU A 480 3.36 -44.95 0.77
CA LEU A 480 4.26 -43.79 0.91
C LEU A 480 5.70 -44.22 1.21
N ARG A 481 5.88 -45.23 2.06
CA ARG A 481 7.20 -45.78 2.36
C ARG A 481 7.87 -46.34 1.10
N ARG A 482 7.15 -47.15 0.34
CA ARG A 482 7.66 -47.72 -0.90
C ARG A 482 8.02 -46.64 -1.93
N ASP A 483 7.15 -45.65 -2.07
CA ASP A 483 7.37 -44.52 -2.98
C ASP A 483 8.63 -43.72 -2.61
N LEU A 484 8.87 -43.48 -1.31
CA LEU A 484 10.08 -42.81 -0.82
C LEU A 484 11.34 -43.67 -1.02
N GLU A 485 11.26 -44.99 -0.80
CA GLU A 485 12.36 -45.92 -1.08
C GLU A 485 12.78 -45.85 -2.55
N ASP A 486 11.80 -45.93 -3.46
CA ASP A 486 12.03 -45.88 -4.90
C ASP A 486 12.59 -44.51 -5.32
N TYR A 487 12.07 -43.42 -4.75
CA TYR A 487 12.54 -42.06 -5.00
C TYR A 487 14.00 -41.85 -4.60
N VAL A 488 14.36 -42.16 -3.34
CA VAL A 488 15.73 -41.97 -2.84
C VAL A 488 16.71 -42.87 -3.58
N SER A 489 16.33 -44.12 -3.85
CA SER A 489 17.17 -45.06 -4.59
C SER A 489 17.44 -44.59 -6.03
N ASP A 490 16.43 -44.06 -6.72
CA ASP A 490 16.58 -43.55 -8.10
C ASP A 490 17.36 -42.23 -8.15
N LEU A 491 17.27 -41.37 -7.12
CA LEU A 491 18.14 -40.19 -6.97
C LEU A 491 19.60 -40.62 -6.89
N LEU A 492 19.95 -41.50 -5.95
CA LEU A 492 21.34 -41.93 -5.76
C LEU A 492 21.91 -42.64 -6.99
N ARG A 493 21.10 -43.44 -7.69
CA ARG A 493 21.52 -44.19 -8.89
C ARG A 493 22.02 -43.31 -10.04
N ARG A 494 21.76 -42.00 -10.03
CA ARG A 494 22.07 -41.10 -11.15
C ARG A 494 23.31 -40.26 -10.94
N HIS A 495 23.92 -40.36 -9.76
CA HIS A 495 25.13 -39.63 -9.43
C HIS A 495 26.30 -40.60 -9.31
N GLU A 496 27.40 -40.30 -9.98
CA GLU A 496 28.65 -41.02 -9.75
C GLU A 496 29.10 -40.82 -8.28
N PRO A 497 29.66 -41.86 -7.64
CA PRO A 497 29.91 -43.21 -8.16
C PRO A 497 28.76 -44.17 -7.87
N TYR A 498 27.65 -43.69 -7.31
CA TYR A 498 26.52 -44.49 -6.86
C TYR A 498 25.71 -45.06 -8.01
N ASP A 499 25.99 -44.78 -9.28
CA ASP A 499 25.40 -45.42 -10.44
C ASP A 499 25.83 -46.89 -10.61
N ASP A 500 27.06 -47.22 -10.22
CA ASP A 500 27.70 -48.56 -10.30
C ASP A 500 26.95 -49.66 -9.50
N GLU A 501 27.02 -50.91 -9.99
CA GLU A 501 26.44 -52.10 -9.35
C GLU A 501 26.97 -52.34 -7.93
N ARG A 502 28.23 -51.99 -7.65
CA ARG A 502 28.85 -52.17 -6.33
C ARG A 502 28.11 -51.44 -5.21
N TYR A 503 27.42 -50.35 -5.52
CA TYR A 503 26.67 -49.55 -4.55
C TYR A 503 25.17 -49.89 -4.49
N VAL A 504 24.66 -50.87 -5.23
CA VAL A 504 23.22 -51.23 -5.20
C VAL A 504 22.74 -51.50 -3.77
N ALA A 505 23.49 -52.31 -3.02
CA ALA A 505 23.08 -52.71 -1.67
C ALA A 505 23.11 -51.54 -0.68
N ALA A 506 24.14 -50.68 -0.75
CA ALA A 506 24.23 -49.46 0.05
C ALA A 506 23.09 -48.49 -0.26
N ARG A 507 22.81 -48.21 -1.55
CA ARG A 507 21.68 -47.37 -1.99
C ARG A 507 20.36 -47.88 -1.45
N GLN A 508 20.07 -49.17 -1.61
CA GLN A 508 18.82 -49.76 -1.14
C GLN A 508 18.68 -49.69 0.37
N ARG A 509 19.76 -49.94 1.12
CA ARG A 509 19.71 -49.92 2.59
C ARG A 509 19.58 -48.51 3.15
N PHE A 510 20.23 -47.52 2.55
CA PHE A 510 20.04 -46.10 2.84
C PHE A 510 18.61 -45.65 2.54
N ALA A 511 18.10 -45.93 1.33
CA ALA A 511 16.75 -45.55 0.92
C ALA A 511 15.68 -46.14 1.84
N ARG A 512 15.79 -47.43 2.20
CA ARG A 512 14.93 -48.09 3.19
C ARG A 512 14.97 -47.44 4.56
N ALA A 513 16.17 -47.08 5.03
CA ALA A 513 16.33 -46.44 6.32
C ALA A 513 15.67 -45.05 6.35
N VAL A 514 15.90 -44.22 5.33
CA VAL A 514 15.28 -42.90 5.18
C VAL A 514 13.76 -43.01 5.12
N ALA A 515 13.23 -43.86 4.24
CA ALA A 515 11.79 -44.05 4.09
C ALA A 515 11.13 -44.62 5.34
N GLY A 516 11.76 -45.61 6.00
CA GLY A 516 11.28 -46.17 7.26
C GLY A 516 11.15 -45.12 8.36
N ARG A 517 12.14 -44.23 8.45
CA ARG A 517 12.17 -43.13 9.41
C ARG A 517 11.12 -42.06 9.10
N LEU A 518 11.04 -41.57 7.87
CA LEU A 518 10.09 -40.53 7.47
C LEU A 518 8.63 -41.01 7.44
N THR A 519 8.38 -42.31 7.39
CA THR A 519 7.01 -42.86 7.50
C THR A 519 6.67 -43.41 8.89
N GLY A 520 7.59 -43.31 9.84
CA GLY A 520 7.40 -43.75 11.22
C GLY A 520 6.37 -42.92 12.00
N GLU A 521 5.86 -43.46 13.11
CA GLU A 521 4.90 -42.77 13.99
C GLU A 521 5.45 -41.45 14.53
N ALA A 522 6.75 -41.40 14.88
CA ALA A 522 7.40 -40.19 15.38
C ALA A 522 7.36 -39.03 14.37
N HIS A 523 7.50 -39.31 13.07
CA HIS A 523 7.38 -38.28 12.04
C HIS A 523 5.92 -37.85 11.84
N ARG A 524 4.99 -38.81 11.79
CA ARG A 524 3.57 -38.54 11.59
C ARG A 524 2.91 -37.80 12.76
N ALA A 525 3.37 -38.04 13.98
CA ALA A 525 2.91 -37.35 15.18
C ALA A 525 3.50 -35.93 15.33
N ASN A 526 4.47 -35.53 14.50
CA ASN A 526 5.04 -34.20 14.53
C ASN A 526 4.05 -33.17 13.94
N PRO A 527 3.57 -32.18 14.72
CA PRO A 527 2.69 -31.12 14.22
C PRO A 527 3.36 -30.26 13.13
N ASP A 528 4.68 -30.09 13.22
CA ASP A 528 5.50 -29.31 12.30
C ASP A 528 6.11 -30.18 11.20
N ARG A 529 5.44 -31.28 10.82
CA ARG A 529 5.94 -32.18 9.77
C ARG A 529 5.91 -31.53 8.40
N TRP A 530 6.88 -31.89 7.59
CA TRP A 530 7.03 -31.45 6.20
C TRP A 530 6.88 -32.63 5.27
N GLY A 531 6.62 -32.34 4.01
CA GLY A 531 6.49 -33.37 3.00
C GLY A 531 7.76 -34.21 2.91
N GLU A 532 7.56 -35.52 2.99
CA GLU A 532 8.60 -36.51 3.19
C GLU A 532 9.58 -36.55 2.02
N PHE A 533 9.10 -36.25 0.80
CA PHE A 533 9.92 -36.23 -0.42
C PHE A 533 10.94 -35.09 -0.42
N LEU A 534 10.60 -33.93 0.15
CA LEU A 534 11.54 -32.83 0.26
C LEU A 534 12.68 -33.17 1.22
N ILE A 535 12.34 -33.66 2.41
CA ILE A 535 13.33 -34.07 3.41
C ILE A 535 14.23 -35.16 2.82
N ALA A 536 13.63 -36.19 2.20
CA ALA A 536 14.35 -37.28 1.57
C ALA A 536 15.30 -36.81 0.46
N GLY A 537 14.87 -35.87 -0.39
CA GLY A 537 15.69 -35.30 -1.46
C GLY A 537 16.88 -34.48 -0.94
N LEU A 538 16.65 -33.59 0.03
CA LEU A 538 17.72 -32.79 0.64
C LEU A 538 18.74 -33.68 1.37
N TYR A 539 18.25 -34.70 2.10
CA TYR A 539 19.13 -35.64 2.80
C TYR A 539 19.91 -36.55 1.85
N ALA A 540 19.30 -36.97 0.73
CA ALA A 540 20.01 -37.72 -0.31
C ALA A 540 21.13 -36.87 -0.95
N ASN A 541 20.90 -35.57 -1.19
CA ASN A 541 21.95 -34.66 -1.68
C ASN A 541 23.08 -34.49 -0.65
N HIS A 542 22.74 -34.38 0.64
CA HIS A 542 23.75 -34.37 1.70
C HIS A 542 24.58 -35.67 1.71
N PHE A 543 23.93 -36.82 1.55
CA PHE A 543 24.62 -38.11 1.44
C PHE A 543 25.56 -38.15 0.22
N LEU A 544 25.12 -37.65 -0.94
CA LEU A 544 25.94 -37.54 -2.16
C LEU A 544 27.13 -36.59 -2.02
N ALA A 545 26.99 -35.53 -1.21
CA ALA A 545 28.06 -34.57 -0.93
C ALA A 545 29.12 -35.10 0.05
N SER A 546 28.99 -36.34 0.54
CA SER A 546 29.95 -36.94 1.47
C SER A 546 31.34 -37.05 0.82
N PRO A 547 32.44 -36.71 1.54
CA PRO A 547 33.79 -36.69 0.97
C PRO A 547 34.30 -38.08 0.53
N ALA A 548 33.72 -39.16 1.05
CA ALA A 548 34.02 -40.53 0.65
C ALA A 548 32.71 -41.30 0.33
N PRO A 549 32.63 -41.99 -0.82
CA PRO A 549 31.44 -42.78 -1.16
C PRO A 549 31.27 -43.97 -0.22
N VAL A 550 30.03 -44.18 0.25
CA VAL A 550 29.69 -45.25 1.19
C VAL A 550 29.21 -46.51 0.43
N ASP A 551 29.97 -47.60 0.51
CA ASP A 551 29.63 -48.92 -0.05
C ASP A 551 29.14 -49.94 1.00
N ASP A 552 29.51 -49.76 2.27
CA ASP A 552 29.06 -50.60 3.37
C ASP A 552 27.55 -50.41 3.67
N GLN A 553 26.84 -51.53 3.76
CA GLN A 553 25.39 -51.53 3.97
C GLN A 553 25.01 -51.09 5.39
N ALA A 554 25.82 -51.44 6.40
CA ALA A 554 25.52 -51.08 7.79
C ALA A 554 25.78 -49.59 8.05
N GLU A 555 26.81 -49.02 7.42
CA GLU A 555 27.07 -47.59 7.40
C GLU A 555 25.94 -46.84 6.68
N ALA A 556 25.58 -47.25 5.47
CA ALA A 556 24.49 -46.66 4.70
C ALA A 556 23.14 -46.71 5.46
N ALA A 557 22.86 -47.81 6.16
CA ALA A 557 21.72 -47.94 7.06
C ALA A 557 21.73 -46.89 8.17
N ARG A 558 22.87 -46.77 8.87
CA ARG A 558 23.03 -45.91 10.04
C ARG A 558 22.90 -44.44 9.66
N ILE A 559 23.48 -44.04 8.53
CA ILE A 559 23.33 -42.69 8.00
C ILE A 559 21.86 -42.47 7.61
N GLY A 560 21.23 -43.38 6.87
CA GLY A 560 19.81 -43.26 6.53
C GLY A 560 18.89 -43.16 7.76
N GLU A 561 19.19 -43.88 8.84
CA GLU A 561 18.45 -43.86 10.12
C GLU A 561 18.66 -42.55 10.90
N ALA A 562 19.62 -41.71 10.50
CA ALA A 562 19.89 -40.40 11.06
C ALA A 562 19.20 -39.25 10.32
N VAL A 563 18.37 -39.53 9.29
CA VAL A 563 17.63 -38.47 8.58
C VAL A 563 16.79 -37.64 9.58
N PRO A 564 16.89 -36.30 9.57
CA PRO A 564 16.11 -35.50 10.50
C PRO A 564 14.61 -35.55 10.19
N HIS A 565 13.79 -35.36 11.21
CA HIS A 565 12.32 -35.30 11.07
C HIS A 565 11.78 -33.88 10.95
N ALA A 566 12.57 -32.89 11.36
CA ALA A 566 12.18 -31.49 11.43
C ALA A 566 12.92 -30.71 10.35
N LEU A 567 12.21 -29.77 9.71
CA LEU A 567 12.81 -28.89 8.70
C LEU A 567 14.07 -28.17 9.18
N PRO A 568 14.12 -27.56 10.38
CA PRO A 568 15.32 -26.90 10.87
C PRO A 568 16.61 -27.70 10.71
N ASP A 569 16.58 -28.98 11.07
CA ASP A 569 17.75 -29.84 11.03
C ASP A 569 18.17 -30.16 9.59
N VAL A 570 17.19 -30.35 8.70
CA VAL A 570 17.44 -30.58 7.26
C VAL A 570 17.97 -29.31 6.59
N PHE A 571 17.42 -28.15 6.98
CA PHE A 571 17.87 -26.85 6.55
C PHE A 571 19.34 -26.62 6.93
N GLU A 572 19.74 -26.94 8.16
CA GLU A 572 21.15 -26.83 8.57
C GLU A 572 22.08 -27.74 7.73
N LEU A 573 21.63 -28.95 7.39
CA LEU A 573 22.39 -29.86 6.53
C LEU A 573 22.55 -29.32 5.11
N ASP A 574 21.49 -28.77 4.51
CA ASP A 574 21.53 -28.16 3.19
C ASP A 574 22.41 -26.90 3.18
N LEU A 575 22.29 -26.06 4.21
CA LEU A 575 23.08 -24.85 4.33
C LEU A 575 24.58 -25.16 4.49
N ALA A 576 24.94 -26.17 5.29
CA ALA A 576 26.33 -26.56 5.52
C ALA A 576 27.07 -27.00 4.25
N GLY A 577 26.36 -27.52 3.25
CA GLY A 577 26.93 -27.95 1.97
C GLY A 577 27.18 -26.83 0.96
N ARG A 578 26.79 -25.58 1.25
CA ARG A 578 26.80 -24.48 0.28
C ARG A 578 28.04 -23.58 0.38
N PRO A 579 28.65 -23.17 -0.75
CA PRO A 579 29.81 -22.26 -0.74
C PRO A 579 29.53 -20.89 -0.11
N GLY A 580 28.31 -20.36 -0.26
CA GLY A 580 27.86 -19.05 0.24
C GLY A 580 27.07 -19.11 1.56
N ALA A 581 27.17 -20.22 2.31
CA ALA A 581 26.34 -20.50 3.47
C ALA A 581 26.27 -19.36 4.53
N PRO A 582 27.38 -18.68 4.90
CA PRO A 582 27.32 -17.62 5.91
C PRO A 582 26.51 -16.40 5.45
N GLN A 583 26.68 -15.97 4.20
CA GLN A 583 25.99 -14.82 3.64
C GLN A 583 24.50 -15.13 3.42
N LEU A 584 24.21 -16.34 2.89
CA LEU A 584 22.84 -16.82 2.77
C LEU A 584 22.16 -16.90 4.14
N ARG A 585 22.85 -17.42 5.17
CA ARG A 585 22.32 -17.47 6.54
C ARG A 585 21.96 -16.08 7.06
N ALA A 586 22.84 -15.10 6.89
CA ALA A 586 22.60 -13.74 7.38
C ALA A 586 21.36 -13.11 6.73
N VAL A 587 21.16 -13.34 5.42
CA VAL A 587 19.97 -12.88 4.70
C VAL A 587 18.71 -13.59 5.18
N LEU A 588 18.73 -14.92 5.32
CA LEU A 588 17.58 -15.69 5.81
C LEU A 588 17.25 -15.37 7.27
N ALA A 589 18.26 -15.16 8.12
CA ALA A 589 18.10 -14.72 9.51
C ALA A 589 17.46 -13.34 9.59
N ALA A 590 17.86 -12.39 8.75
CA ALA A 590 17.17 -11.10 8.66
C ALA A 590 15.71 -11.25 8.21
N LEU A 591 15.44 -12.10 7.22
CA LEU A 591 14.09 -12.37 6.74
C LEU A 591 13.21 -13.13 7.73
N SER A 592 13.79 -13.79 8.73
CA SER A 592 13.04 -14.44 9.80
C SER A 592 12.25 -13.45 10.67
N TYR A 593 12.59 -12.17 10.63
CA TYR A 593 11.90 -11.07 11.31
C TYR A 593 11.08 -10.20 10.35
N ALA A 594 10.83 -10.65 9.12
CA ALA A 594 9.97 -9.91 8.19
C ALA A 594 8.51 -9.88 8.69
N HIS A 595 7.89 -8.71 8.66
CA HIS A 595 6.49 -8.46 9.02
C HIS A 595 5.65 -8.18 7.75
N GLY A 596 4.32 -8.27 7.89
CA GLY A 596 3.39 -8.06 6.78
C GLY A 596 3.63 -9.04 5.63
N ASP A 597 3.52 -8.55 4.40
CA ASP A 597 3.72 -9.37 3.19
C ASP A 597 5.18 -9.70 2.89
N GLY A 598 6.13 -9.06 3.58
CA GLY A 598 7.56 -9.30 3.46
C GLY A 598 8.39 -8.02 3.54
N MET A 599 9.71 -8.17 3.54
CA MET A 599 10.67 -7.08 3.66
C MET A 599 11.29 -6.73 2.31
N PRO A 600 11.38 -5.45 1.93
CA PRO A 600 12.02 -5.06 0.67
C PRO A 600 13.53 -5.28 0.73
N ALA A 601 14.14 -5.56 -0.43
CA ALA A 601 15.57 -5.84 -0.53
C ALA A 601 16.45 -4.73 0.09
N LEU A 602 16.06 -3.45 -0.07
CA LEU A 602 16.74 -2.27 0.50
C LEU A 602 16.85 -2.33 2.01
N THR A 603 15.73 -2.60 2.67
CA THR A 603 15.69 -2.75 4.13
C THR A 603 16.39 -4.03 4.59
N LEU A 604 16.22 -5.12 3.83
CA LEU A 604 16.86 -6.40 4.10
C LEU A 604 18.39 -6.29 4.11
N ARG A 605 18.98 -5.60 3.15
CA ARG A 605 20.42 -5.37 3.12
C ARG A 605 20.90 -4.76 4.43
N GLN A 606 20.25 -3.71 4.92
CA GLN A 606 20.63 -3.06 6.17
C GLN A 606 20.52 -4.03 7.35
N ALA A 607 19.44 -4.84 7.39
CA ALA A 607 19.24 -5.85 8.42
C ALA A 607 20.34 -6.95 8.44
N THR A 608 21.02 -7.22 7.32
CA THR A 608 22.09 -8.24 7.28
C THR A 608 23.25 -7.93 8.22
N ALA A 609 23.53 -6.66 8.54
CA ALA A 609 24.58 -6.27 9.47
C ALA A 609 24.36 -6.86 10.88
N ALA A 610 23.12 -7.21 11.23
CA ALA A 610 22.83 -7.87 12.50
C ALA A 610 23.31 -9.33 12.55
N PHE A 611 23.56 -9.97 11.40
CA PHE A 611 23.76 -11.43 11.31
C PHE A 611 24.99 -11.86 10.50
N SER A 612 25.62 -10.96 9.73
CA SER A 612 26.79 -11.27 8.89
C SER A 612 28.10 -11.45 9.67
N GLY A 613 28.11 -11.17 10.98
CA GLY A 613 29.33 -11.15 11.80
C GLY A 613 30.20 -9.91 11.61
N THR A 614 29.81 -9.03 10.69
CA THR A 614 30.37 -7.69 10.49
C THR A 614 29.34 -6.66 10.95
N ASP A 615 29.75 -5.61 11.68
CA ASP A 615 28.86 -4.48 12.03
C ASP A 615 28.44 -3.63 10.80
N SER A 616 28.73 -4.11 9.59
CA SER A 616 28.44 -3.47 8.31
C SER A 616 27.51 -4.34 7.47
N PRO A 617 26.51 -3.74 6.77
CA PRO A 617 25.64 -4.44 5.84
C PRO A 617 26.40 -5.16 4.73
N LEU A 618 25.88 -6.30 4.27
CA LEU A 618 26.42 -6.99 3.10
C LEU A 618 26.29 -6.12 1.84
N ASP A 619 27.21 -6.35 0.89
CA ASP A 619 27.18 -5.67 -0.41
C ASP A 619 26.01 -6.17 -1.27
N TRP A 620 25.53 -5.28 -2.14
CA TRP A 620 24.39 -5.57 -3.01
C TRP A 620 24.51 -6.84 -3.85
N PRO A 621 25.63 -7.12 -4.53
CA PRO A 621 25.78 -8.36 -5.30
C PRO A 621 25.67 -9.61 -4.43
N VAL A 622 26.10 -9.54 -3.17
CA VAL A 622 26.04 -10.65 -2.21
C VAL A 622 24.59 -10.89 -1.77
N VAL A 623 23.86 -9.84 -1.42
CA VAL A 623 22.44 -9.95 -1.05
C VAL A 623 21.61 -10.48 -2.22
N ALA A 624 21.85 -9.98 -3.44
CA ALA A 624 21.16 -10.44 -4.63
C ALA A 624 21.43 -11.94 -4.91
N ALA A 625 22.69 -12.37 -4.83
CA ALA A 625 23.06 -13.78 -4.99
C ALA A 625 22.40 -14.67 -3.91
N ALA A 626 22.40 -14.22 -2.65
CA ALA A 626 21.75 -14.96 -1.55
C ALA A 626 20.22 -15.06 -1.71
N LEU A 627 19.56 -14.00 -2.20
CA LEU A 627 18.12 -14.02 -2.49
C LEU A 627 17.75 -14.96 -3.65
N ASP A 628 18.65 -15.15 -4.60
CA ASP A 628 18.48 -16.09 -5.71
C ASP A 628 18.76 -17.54 -5.27
N GLU A 629 19.90 -17.76 -4.59
CA GLU A 629 20.31 -19.04 -4.04
C GLU A 629 19.32 -19.56 -2.98
N GLY A 630 18.76 -18.64 -2.20
CA GLY A 630 17.76 -18.89 -1.16
C GLY A 630 16.33 -18.89 -1.67
N SER A 631 16.07 -18.73 -2.98
CA SER A 631 14.70 -18.57 -3.53
C SER A 631 13.75 -19.73 -3.22
N PHE A 632 14.29 -20.92 -2.93
CA PHE A 632 13.52 -22.05 -2.40
C PHE A 632 12.95 -21.78 -1.00
N TYR A 633 13.67 -21.02 -0.18
CA TYR A 633 13.30 -20.63 1.18
C TYR A 633 12.43 -19.38 1.27
N LEU A 634 12.08 -18.78 0.12
CA LEU A 634 11.49 -17.45 0.08
C LEU A 634 10.15 -17.42 -0.65
N ARG A 635 9.20 -16.69 -0.06
CA ARG A 635 8.05 -16.11 -0.74
C ARG A 635 8.42 -14.70 -1.18
N ARG A 636 8.00 -14.30 -2.39
CA ARG A 636 8.04 -12.91 -2.82
C ARG A 636 6.63 -12.40 -3.07
N SER A 637 6.42 -11.14 -2.76
CA SER A 637 5.19 -10.38 -3.02
C SER A 637 5.59 -9.00 -3.56
N ALA A 638 4.61 -8.17 -3.90
CA ALA A 638 4.84 -6.79 -4.28
C ALA A 638 4.16 -5.88 -3.26
N ASP A 639 4.84 -4.79 -2.89
CA ASP A 639 4.26 -3.69 -2.14
C ASP A 639 3.30 -2.89 -3.05
N THR A 640 2.56 -1.95 -2.45
CA THR A 640 1.63 -1.05 -3.14
C THR A 640 2.24 -0.24 -4.28
N ASP A 641 3.55 0.03 -4.23
CA ASP A 641 4.31 0.75 -5.27
C ASP A 641 5.03 -0.19 -6.27
N GLY A 642 4.79 -1.50 -6.17
CA GLY A 642 5.43 -2.52 -7.01
C GLY A 642 6.80 -2.99 -6.49
N THR A 643 7.27 -2.48 -5.36
CA THR A 643 8.55 -2.91 -4.76
C THR A 643 8.50 -4.40 -4.38
N PRO A 644 9.49 -5.22 -4.79
CA PRO A 644 9.54 -6.62 -4.37
C PRO A 644 9.77 -6.77 -2.87
N LEU A 645 8.91 -7.55 -2.22
CA LEU A 645 8.99 -7.91 -0.82
C LEU A 645 9.39 -9.38 -0.68
N PHE A 646 10.22 -9.70 0.32
CA PHE A 646 10.75 -11.03 0.56
C PHE A 646 10.37 -11.52 1.96
N ARG A 647 9.96 -12.78 2.10
CA ARG A 647 9.66 -13.41 3.40
C ARG A 647 10.00 -14.90 3.37
N LEU A 648 10.29 -15.50 4.51
CA LEU A 648 10.37 -16.96 4.60
C LEU A 648 9.00 -17.60 4.37
N PHE A 649 8.94 -18.68 3.61
CA PHE A 649 7.66 -19.32 3.29
C PHE A 649 7.06 -20.16 4.43
N HIS A 650 7.81 -20.38 5.52
CA HIS A 650 7.36 -21.18 6.66
C HIS A 650 7.80 -20.60 8.00
N GLN A 651 6.85 -20.53 8.95
CA GLN A 651 7.06 -19.94 10.27
C GLN A 651 8.08 -20.71 11.10
N GLY A 652 8.04 -22.05 11.13
CA GLY A 652 9.05 -22.85 11.86
C GLY A 652 10.50 -22.65 11.40
N LEU A 653 10.74 -22.29 10.13
CA LEU A 653 12.08 -21.92 9.66
C LEU A 653 12.48 -20.55 10.20
N ALA A 654 11.53 -19.61 10.23
CA ALA A 654 11.73 -18.30 10.83
C ALA A 654 12.08 -18.46 12.32
N ASP A 655 11.27 -19.20 13.08
CA ASP A 655 11.49 -19.42 14.51
C ASP A 655 12.84 -20.08 14.81
N HIS A 656 13.26 -21.01 13.96
CA HIS A 656 14.59 -21.63 14.05
C HIS A 656 15.71 -20.63 13.80
N LEU A 657 15.64 -19.85 12.73
CA LEU A 657 16.64 -18.83 12.40
C LEU A 657 16.66 -17.69 13.43
N GLN A 658 15.55 -17.39 14.10
CA GLN A 658 15.52 -16.44 15.21
C GLN A 658 16.28 -16.98 16.42
N ARG A 659 16.16 -18.29 16.71
CA ARG A 659 16.88 -18.99 17.79
C ARG A 659 18.34 -19.25 17.46
N HIS A 660 18.66 -19.49 16.19
CA HIS A 660 20.00 -19.83 15.70
C HIS A 660 20.38 -18.93 14.52
N PRO A 661 20.57 -17.62 14.72
CA PRO A 661 20.74 -16.67 13.62
C PRO A 661 22.12 -16.75 12.95
N VAL A 662 23.12 -17.32 13.63
CA VAL A 662 24.50 -17.46 13.16
C VAL A 662 24.90 -18.93 13.09
N ALA A 663 25.93 -19.24 12.30
CA ALA A 663 26.38 -20.63 12.12
C ALA A 663 26.92 -21.22 13.44
N ALA A 664 26.71 -22.53 13.64
CA ALA A 664 27.17 -23.24 14.82
C ALA A 664 28.68 -23.03 15.07
N GLY A 665 29.04 -22.66 16.31
CA GLY A 665 30.43 -22.34 16.70
C GLY A 665 30.81 -20.87 16.58
N SER A 666 29.95 -20.02 16.01
CA SER A 666 30.10 -18.57 16.07
C SER A 666 29.67 -18.06 17.45
N ALA A 667 30.37 -17.07 18.01
CA ALA A 667 29.95 -16.46 19.27
C ALA A 667 28.58 -15.78 19.09
N GLU A 668 27.57 -16.24 19.82
CA GLU A 668 26.28 -15.55 19.86
C GLU A 668 26.42 -14.21 20.56
N PRO A 669 26.01 -13.10 19.93
CA PRO A 669 26.08 -11.79 20.58
C PRO A 669 25.11 -11.73 21.77
N PRO A 670 25.47 -11.04 22.85
CA PRO A 670 24.66 -10.97 24.08
C PRO A 670 23.32 -10.24 23.92
N GLU A 671 23.08 -9.58 22.79
CA GLU A 671 21.88 -8.81 22.49
C GLU A 671 20.91 -9.59 21.58
N ALA A 672 19.61 -9.56 21.91
CA ALA A 672 18.56 -10.24 21.15
C ALA A 672 18.57 -9.84 19.66
N GLY A 673 18.36 -10.82 18.77
CA GLY A 673 18.44 -10.64 17.32
C GLY A 673 17.51 -9.54 16.79
N ALA A 674 16.28 -9.46 17.32
CA ALA A 674 15.31 -8.42 16.96
C ALA A 674 15.83 -7.00 17.25
N THR A 675 16.47 -6.79 18.41
CA THR A 675 17.02 -5.47 18.79
C THR A 675 18.20 -5.09 17.90
N ARG A 676 19.09 -6.05 17.61
CA ARG A 676 20.22 -5.84 16.69
C ARG A 676 19.76 -5.49 15.28
N MET A 677 18.74 -6.21 14.79
CA MET A 677 18.14 -5.95 13.49
C MET A 677 17.49 -4.56 13.44
N LEU A 678 16.67 -4.20 14.44
CA LEU A 678 16.07 -2.88 14.50
C LEU A 678 17.16 -1.80 14.49
N ARG A 679 18.22 -1.94 15.31
CA ARG A 679 19.35 -1.01 15.31
C ARG A 679 20.01 -0.91 13.93
N ALA A 680 20.27 -2.04 13.27
CA ALA A 680 20.90 -2.08 11.96
C ALA A 680 20.05 -1.36 10.90
N MET A 681 18.74 -1.58 10.90
CA MET A 681 17.81 -0.94 9.97
C MET A 681 17.60 0.55 10.26
N LEU A 682 17.73 0.98 11.51
CA LEU A 682 17.61 2.38 11.91
C LEU A 682 18.91 3.17 11.74
N ASN A 683 20.06 2.50 11.62
CA ASN A 683 21.36 3.14 11.48
C ASN A 683 21.44 4.13 10.29
N PRO A 684 20.91 3.81 9.08
CA PRO A 684 20.89 4.75 7.95
C PRO A 684 20.03 6.00 8.16
N LEU A 685 19.17 6.03 9.18
CA LEU A 685 18.41 7.24 9.54
C LEU A 685 19.28 8.26 10.29
N GLY A 686 20.48 7.86 10.72
CA GLY A 686 21.41 8.68 11.50
C GLY A 686 20.83 9.14 12.84
N MET A 687 21.62 9.95 13.55
CA MET A 687 21.19 10.68 14.73
C MET A 687 21.35 12.18 14.45
N ALA A 688 20.25 12.88 14.19
CA ALA A 688 20.24 14.34 14.15
C ALA A 688 20.26 14.90 15.59
N PRO A 689 20.62 16.18 15.80
CA PRO A 689 20.21 16.86 17.02
C PRO A 689 18.71 16.62 17.22
N GLY A 690 18.31 15.94 18.30
CA GLY A 690 16.93 15.62 18.66
C GLY A 690 16.16 14.51 17.92
N GLY A 691 16.84 13.55 17.28
CA GLY A 691 16.20 12.27 16.94
C GLY A 691 16.66 11.64 15.62
N ARG A 692 16.03 10.52 15.25
CA ARG A 692 16.23 9.87 13.94
C ARG A 692 15.42 10.57 12.84
N ARG A 693 15.91 10.54 11.59
CA ARG A 693 15.25 11.18 10.44
C ARG A 693 14.18 10.31 9.77
N TRP A 694 13.04 10.18 10.45
CA TRP A 694 11.93 9.34 9.98
C TRP A 694 11.25 9.80 8.70
N ASP A 695 11.41 11.06 8.29
CA ASP A 695 10.96 11.59 7.00
C ASP A 695 11.59 10.88 5.79
N THR A 696 12.69 10.18 6.01
CA THR A 696 13.45 9.51 4.94
C THR A 696 13.50 8.00 5.12
N ALA A 697 12.77 7.48 6.10
CA ALA A 697 12.67 6.06 6.35
C ALA A 697 12.01 5.34 5.18
N GLU A 698 12.33 4.05 5.02
CA GLU A 698 11.60 3.21 4.08
C GLU A 698 10.14 3.06 4.51
N PRO A 699 9.17 3.00 3.58
CA PRO A 699 7.76 2.74 3.92
C PRO A 699 7.59 1.52 4.83
N TYR A 700 8.36 0.46 4.57
CA TYR A 700 8.40 -0.73 5.42
C TYR A 700 8.74 -0.42 6.89
N LEU A 701 9.70 0.48 7.15
CA LEU A 701 10.05 0.89 8.52
C LEU A 701 8.93 1.71 9.17
N LEU A 702 8.25 2.57 8.41
CA LEU A 702 7.14 3.38 8.93
C LEU A 702 5.93 2.53 9.35
N ARG A 703 5.72 1.38 8.69
CA ARG A 703 4.66 0.43 9.01
C ARG A 703 5.05 -0.56 10.11
N HIS A 704 6.31 -1.02 10.13
CA HIS A 704 6.67 -2.21 10.92
C HIS A 704 7.76 -1.99 11.97
N ALA A 705 8.43 -0.83 12.03
CA ALA A 705 9.49 -0.61 13.02
C ALA A 705 9.00 -0.76 14.47
N ALA A 706 7.76 -0.35 14.78
CA ALA A 706 7.18 -0.52 16.11
C ALA A 706 6.92 -1.99 16.48
N ALA A 707 6.55 -2.82 15.51
CA ALA A 707 6.34 -4.25 15.71
C ALA A 707 7.67 -5.00 15.87
N LEU A 708 8.73 -4.48 15.25
CA LEU A 708 10.10 -4.98 15.40
C LEU A 708 10.62 -4.64 16.81
N ALA A 709 10.81 -5.69 17.62
CA ALA A 709 11.46 -5.69 18.93
C ALA A 709 10.67 -5.09 20.12
N SER A 710 9.38 -4.76 19.99
CA SER A 710 8.58 -4.15 21.08
C SER A 710 9.33 -3.05 21.82
N SER A 711 10.11 -2.26 21.08
CA SER A 711 11.21 -1.48 21.66
C SER A 711 10.69 -0.24 22.38
N PRO A 712 10.95 -0.09 23.69
CA PRO A 712 10.65 1.15 24.41
C PRO A 712 11.35 2.37 23.79
N ALA A 713 12.45 2.17 23.06
CA ALA A 713 13.19 3.26 22.44
C ALA A 713 12.43 3.95 21.29
N LEU A 714 11.49 3.26 20.63
CA LEU A 714 10.59 3.88 19.64
C LEU A 714 9.36 4.51 20.29
N HIS A 715 9.03 4.09 21.51
CA HIS A 715 7.90 4.61 22.26
C HIS A 715 8.10 6.06 22.71
N ASP A 716 9.35 6.54 22.82
CA ASP A 716 9.65 7.93 23.17
C ASP A 716 10.07 8.80 21.97
N ASP A 717 10.12 8.23 20.76
CA ASP A 717 10.53 8.94 19.55
C ASP A 717 9.32 9.66 18.91
N LEU A 718 9.17 10.95 19.23
CA LEU A 718 8.07 11.77 18.72
C LEU A 718 8.11 11.94 17.20
N GLU A 719 9.30 11.89 16.59
CA GLU A 719 9.45 11.97 15.14
C GLU A 719 8.95 10.68 14.47
N PHE A 720 9.14 9.53 15.11
CA PHE A 720 8.54 8.28 14.64
C PHE A 720 7.01 8.40 14.59
N LEU A 721 6.36 8.90 15.65
CA LEU A 721 4.89 9.07 15.69
C LEU A 721 4.34 10.02 14.62
N VAL A 722 5.14 11.01 14.22
CA VAL A 722 4.80 11.95 13.16
C VAL A 722 4.78 11.26 11.79
N HIS A 723 5.69 10.31 11.55
CA HIS A 723 5.93 9.73 10.23
C HIS A 723 5.37 8.31 10.06
N ALA A 724 5.19 7.54 11.14
CA ALA A 724 4.72 6.16 11.10
C ALA A 724 3.30 6.03 10.52
N ASP A 725 3.00 4.84 10.00
CA ASP A 725 1.68 4.52 9.48
C ASP A 725 0.77 4.03 10.64
N PRO A 726 -0.28 4.78 11.00
CA PRO A 726 -1.14 4.43 12.13
C PRO A 726 -2.06 3.22 11.84
N ASP A 727 -2.29 2.87 10.57
CA ASP A 727 -3.16 1.75 10.21
C ASP A 727 -2.42 0.42 10.38
N ASP A 728 -1.14 0.37 10.01
CA ASP A 728 -0.30 -0.83 10.08
C ASP A 728 0.40 -1.04 11.43
N CYS A 729 0.43 -0.03 12.30
CA CYS A 729 1.00 -0.17 13.64
C CYS A 729 0.05 -0.94 14.58
N THR A 730 0.49 -2.10 15.07
CA THR A 730 -0.23 -2.90 16.08
C THR A 730 -0.08 -2.30 17.48
N GLY A 731 -0.70 -1.15 17.71
CA GLY A 731 -0.64 -0.40 18.98
C GLY A 731 -0.02 0.98 18.83
N VAL A 732 -0.34 1.90 19.76
CA VAL A 732 0.28 3.22 19.78
C VAL A 732 1.59 3.13 20.58
N PRO A 733 2.72 3.60 20.04
CA PRO A 733 4.01 3.54 20.73
C PRO A 733 4.00 4.30 22.07
N VAL A 734 3.19 5.35 22.21
CA VAL A 734 3.10 6.18 23.43
C VAL A 734 1.84 5.88 24.25
N THR A 735 2.00 5.87 25.57
CA THR A 735 0.92 5.59 26.53
C THR A 735 -0.10 6.73 26.70
N TRP A 736 0.24 7.96 26.30
CA TRP A 736 -0.61 9.16 26.46
C TRP A 736 -1.43 9.51 25.22
N LEU A 737 -1.35 8.71 24.15
CA LEU A 737 -2.09 8.92 22.91
C LEU A 737 -2.92 7.67 22.59
N SER A 738 -4.22 7.82 22.37
CA SER A 738 -5.08 6.71 21.96
C SER A 738 -4.95 6.43 20.46
N ARG A 739 -5.21 5.18 20.05
CA ARG A 739 -5.14 4.78 18.64
C ARG A 739 -6.10 5.61 17.79
N ASP A 740 -7.33 5.80 18.24
CA ASP A 740 -8.34 6.63 17.54
C ASP A 740 -7.90 8.09 17.33
N ARG A 741 -7.15 8.66 18.29
CA ARG A 741 -6.60 10.03 18.17
C ARG A 741 -5.40 10.09 17.24
N TRP A 742 -4.63 9.01 17.18
CA TRP A 742 -3.50 8.89 16.27
C TRP A 742 -3.95 8.58 14.82
N THR A 743 -4.96 7.74 14.62
CA THR A 743 -5.54 7.40 13.32
C THR A 743 -6.44 8.52 12.77
N SER A 744 -7.17 9.26 13.62
CA SER A 744 -7.85 10.50 13.18
C SER A 744 -6.88 11.60 12.72
N ALA A 745 -5.59 11.43 13.04
CA ALA A 745 -4.46 12.18 12.49
C ALA A 745 -3.82 11.47 11.28
N ALA A 746 -4.58 10.69 10.49
CA ALA A 746 -4.22 10.16 9.15
C ALA A 746 -4.00 11.26 8.09
N ALA A 747 -3.58 12.43 8.53
CA ALA A 747 -3.11 13.51 7.72
C ALA A 747 -1.59 13.46 7.57
N ARG A 748 -1.10 14.22 6.58
CA ARG A 748 0.33 14.46 6.30
C ARG A 748 1.15 14.63 7.59
N PRO A 749 2.43 14.21 7.61
CA PRO A 749 3.31 14.35 8.78
C PRO A 749 3.25 15.73 9.44
N ASP A 750 3.18 16.82 8.67
CA ASP A 750 3.09 18.18 9.22
C ASP A 750 1.79 18.44 10.01
N ARG A 751 0.65 17.93 9.52
CA ARG A 751 -0.64 18.04 10.22
C ARG A 751 -0.67 17.08 11.41
N ARG A 752 -0.10 15.89 11.27
CA ARG A 752 0.04 14.94 12.39
C ARG A 752 0.88 15.53 13.52
N ARG A 753 2.00 16.19 13.20
CA ARG A 753 2.85 16.90 14.16
C ARG A 753 2.08 17.96 14.95
N GLN A 754 1.27 18.77 14.27
CA GLN A 754 0.44 19.79 14.92
C GLN A 754 -0.58 19.16 15.88
N LEU A 755 -1.25 18.08 15.45
CA LEU A 755 -2.20 17.36 16.29
C LEU A 755 -1.52 16.71 17.49
N LEU A 756 -0.37 16.06 17.29
CA LEU A 756 0.42 15.48 18.37
C LEU A 756 0.89 16.55 19.38
N ALA A 757 1.23 17.76 18.93
CA ALA A 757 1.60 18.85 19.83
C ALA A 757 0.42 19.30 20.72
N LEU A 758 -0.79 19.32 20.16
CA LEU A 758 -2.02 19.63 20.89
C LEU A 758 -2.42 18.51 21.86
N GLU A 759 -2.27 17.25 21.44
CA GLU A 759 -2.49 16.08 22.31
C GLU A 759 -1.48 16.05 23.45
N ALA A 760 -0.21 16.33 23.20
CA ALA A 760 0.82 16.43 24.23
C ALA A 760 0.49 17.54 25.25
N ALA A 761 0.06 18.72 24.80
CA ALA A 761 -0.34 19.80 25.69
C ALA A 761 -1.61 19.49 26.50
N GLY A 762 -2.55 18.72 25.94
CA GLY A 762 -3.77 18.28 26.63
C GLY A 762 -3.55 17.14 27.64
N ASN A 763 -2.46 16.41 27.52
CA ASN A 763 -2.07 15.33 28.43
C ASN A 763 -0.93 15.75 29.40
N ASP A 764 -0.75 17.05 29.62
CA ASP A 764 0.26 17.62 30.54
C ASP A 764 1.71 17.20 30.20
N ARG A 765 2.06 17.21 28.91
CA ARG A 765 3.41 16.91 28.39
C ARG A 765 4.00 18.15 27.68
N PRO A 766 4.33 19.23 28.41
CA PRO A 766 4.78 20.49 27.82
C PRO A 766 6.12 20.38 27.09
N ASP A 767 6.98 19.42 27.46
CA ASP A 767 8.25 19.17 26.78
C ASP A 767 8.06 18.48 25.43
N ALA A 768 7.13 17.52 25.35
CA ALA A 768 6.77 16.88 24.10
C ALA A 768 6.09 17.88 23.14
N ALA A 769 5.17 18.71 23.65
CA ALA A 769 4.54 19.77 22.88
C ALA A 769 5.58 20.79 22.35
N ARG A 770 6.56 21.17 23.17
CA ARG A 770 7.69 22.03 22.75
C ARG A 770 8.53 21.38 21.66
N SER A 771 8.92 20.13 21.85
CA SER A 771 9.74 19.38 20.90
C SER A 771 9.06 19.25 19.54
N LEU A 772 7.76 18.91 19.52
CA LEU A 772 6.97 18.81 18.29
C LEU A 772 6.81 20.16 17.57
N CYS A 773 6.75 21.28 18.31
CA CYS A 773 6.67 22.62 17.72
C CYS A 773 8.03 23.19 17.32
N ARG A 774 9.13 22.69 17.88
CA ARG A 774 10.49 23.13 17.55
C ARG A 774 11.35 21.92 17.21
N PRO A 775 11.00 21.19 16.12
CA PRO A 775 11.79 20.06 15.69
C PRO A 775 13.21 20.53 15.33
N PRO A 776 14.23 19.88 15.86
CA PRO A 776 15.60 20.24 15.55
C PRO A 776 15.94 19.95 14.08
N GLY A 777 16.68 20.85 13.46
CA GLY A 777 16.99 20.80 12.02
C GLY A 777 15.83 21.16 11.09
N ARG A 778 14.67 21.59 11.62
CA ARG A 778 13.51 22.03 10.84
C ARG A 778 13.01 23.40 11.32
N PRO A 779 12.30 24.17 10.47
CA PRO A 779 11.69 25.42 10.90
C PRO A 779 10.69 25.18 12.04
N PRO A 780 10.69 25.99 13.10
CA PRO A 780 9.71 25.87 14.17
C PRO A 780 8.30 26.17 13.64
N LEU A 781 7.30 25.52 14.22
CA LEU A 781 5.90 25.91 14.01
C LEU A 781 5.72 27.36 14.45
N ALA A 782 4.89 28.10 13.72
CA ALA A 782 4.59 29.49 14.01
C ALA A 782 3.86 29.70 15.36
N TRP A 783 3.46 28.61 16.02
CA TRP A 783 2.71 28.58 17.26
C TRP A 783 3.15 27.41 18.15
N GLN A 784 2.88 27.49 19.45
CA GLN A 784 3.18 26.42 20.41
C GLN A 784 2.04 26.32 21.44
N PRO A 785 1.41 25.15 21.61
CA PRO A 785 0.34 24.99 22.59
C PRO A 785 0.92 24.91 24.01
N ILE A 786 0.26 25.59 24.95
CA ILE A 786 0.67 25.67 26.38
C ILE A 786 -0.24 24.79 27.25
N TRP A 787 -1.52 24.64 26.90
CA TRP A 787 -2.50 23.80 27.60
C TRP A 787 -3.72 23.50 26.69
N ARG A 788 -4.47 22.42 26.96
CA ARG A 788 -5.75 22.08 26.28
C ARG A 788 -6.74 21.46 27.29
N SER A 789 -8.02 21.86 27.24
CA SER A 789 -9.08 21.25 28.06
C SER A 789 -9.47 19.87 27.53
N ALA A 790 -9.77 18.93 28.44
CA ALA A 790 -9.99 17.52 28.14
C ALA A 790 -11.29 17.18 27.36
N ALA A 791 -12.10 18.18 26.99
CA ALA A 791 -13.32 17.95 26.22
C ALA A 791 -12.98 17.58 24.76
N ALA A 792 -13.53 16.45 24.30
CA ALA A 792 -13.22 15.81 23.02
C ALA A 792 -13.46 16.75 21.82
N THR A 793 -12.41 17.45 21.41
CA THR A 793 -12.37 18.21 20.16
C THR A 793 -12.15 17.21 19.03
N THR A 794 -13.19 16.89 18.27
CA THR A 794 -13.03 16.20 16.98
C THR A 794 -12.35 17.13 15.97
N VAL A 795 -11.64 16.57 14.98
CA VAL A 795 -10.87 17.32 13.97
C VAL A 795 -11.66 18.45 13.30
N ARG A 796 -13.00 18.35 13.22
CA ARG A 796 -13.90 19.40 12.72
C ARG A 796 -13.92 20.68 13.56
N HIS A 797 -13.87 20.59 14.90
CA HIS A 797 -13.92 21.77 15.77
C HIS A 797 -12.65 22.64 15.67
N ILE A 798 -11.54 22.06 15.21
CA ILE A 798 -10.27 22.76 14.98
C ILE A 798 -10.32 23.58 13.66
N GLU A 799 -11.07 23.12 12.67
CA GLU A 799 -11.27 23.85 11.39
C GLU A 799 -12.20 25.07 11.55
N GLU A 800 -13.11 25.04 12.53
CA GLU A 800 -14.00 26.16 12.86
C GLU A 800 -13.36 27.20 13.79
N LEU A 801 -12.46 26.77 14.68
CA LEU A 801 -11.62 27.66 15.49
C LEU A 801 -10.50 28.27 14.61
N ARG A 802 -10.86 29.25 13.78
CA ARG A 802 -9.94 29.95 12.87
C ARG A 802 -8.83 30.79 13.55
N MET A 803 -8.64 30.70 14.86
CA MET A 803 -7.73 31.60 15.60
C MET A 803 -6.85 30.87 16.62
N CYS A 804 -5.60 31.29 16.71
CA CYS A 804 -4.60 30.92 17.72
C CYS A 804 -4.26 32.15 18.57
N VAL A 805 -4.17 31.99 19.89
CA VAL A 805 -3.82 33.07 20.82
C VAL A 805 -2.40 32.85 21.34
N LEU A 806 -1.49 33.76 21.01
CA LEU A 806 -0.07 33.74 21.35
C LEU A 806 0.18 34.67 22.55
N GLY A 807 0.75 34.13 23.63
CA GLY A 807 1.18 34.90 24.80
C GLY A 807 2.69 35.19 24.77
N HIS A 808 3.07 36.46 24.88
CA HIS A 808 4.46 36.90 24.96
C HIS A 808 4.88 37.11 26.42
N ARG A 809 6.17 36.91 26.72
CA ARG A 809 6.74 37.01 28.08
C ARG A 809 6.62 38.40 28.73
N ASP A 810 6.31 39.44 27.95
CA ASP A 810 6.13 40.83 28.40
C ASP A 810 4.66 41.19 28.67
N GLY A 811 3.76 40.20 28.68
CA GLY A 811 2.33 40.39 28.91
C GLY A 811 1.53 40.80 27.66
N ARG A 812 2.15 40.82 26.48
CA ARG A 812 1.42 41.02 25.22
C ARG A 812 0.74 39.73 24.78
N VAL A 813 -0.46 39.88 24.24
CA VAL A 813 -1.24 38.78 23.68
C VAL A 813 -1.55 39.12 22.23
N GLU A 814 -1.28 38.18 21.32
CA GLU A 814 -1.47 38.35 19.89
C GLU A 814 -2.41 37.25 19.37
N VAL A 815 -3.46 37.64 18.64
CA VAL A 815 -4.42 36.69 18.06
C VAL A 815 -4.14 36.59 16.56
N ARG A 816 -3.79 35.40 16.09
CA ARG A 816 -3.49 35.14 14.67
C ARG A 816 -4.42 34.09 14.10
N ASP A 817 -4.63 34.13 12.79
CA ASP A 817 -5.23 32.98 12.11
C ASP A 817 -4.20 31.86 11.87
N TRP A 818 -4.66 30.67 11.47
CA TRP A 818 -3.80 29.51 11.21
C TRP A 818 -2.80 29.71 10.06
N SER A 819 -2.95 30.76 9.26
CA SER A 819 -1.99 31.14 8.20
C SER A 819 -0.88 32.07 8.71
N GLY A 820 -0.89 32.42 10.00
CA GLY A 820 0.10 33.30 10.61
C GLY A 820 -0.11 34.78 10.31
N ARG A 821 -1.23 35.16 9.69
CA ARG A 821 -1.55 36.57 9.40
C ARG A 821 -2.30 37.19 10.57
N SER A 822 -1.86 38.38 10.99
CA SER A 822 -2.68 39.26 11.84
C SER A 822 -3.79 39.84 11.00
N ARG A 823 -5.05 39.67 11.42
CA ARG A 823 -6.17 40.29 10.71
C ARG A 823 -6.14 41.82 10.92
N PRO A 824 -6.49 42.63 9.90
CA PRO A 824 -6.68 44.06 10.08
C PRO A 824 -7.88 44.29 11.03
N GLY A 825 -7.66 45.01 12.13
CA GLY A 825 -8.68 45.31 13.15
C GLY A 825 -8.48 44.62 14.52
N THR A 826 -7.43 43.80 14.68
CA THR A 826 -7.03 43.23 15.97
C THR A 826 -5.83 44.01 16.53
N ASP A 827 -6.09 45.18 17.11
CA ASP A 827 -5.04 46.01 17.70
C ASP A 827 -4.63 45.51 19.10
N ILE A 828 -3.33 45.65 19.37
CA ILE A 828 -2.65 45.38 20.64
C ILE A 828 -3.41 46.08 21.79
N LEU A 829 -4.07 45.31 22.65
CA LEU A 829 -4.83 45.86 23.78
C LEU A 829 -3.87 46.33 24.89
N ARG A 830 -3.85 47.63 25.19
CA ARG A 830 -3.22 48.23 26.39
C ARG A 830 -4.31 48.83 27.27
N ALA A 831 -4.19 48.69 28.59
CA ALA A 831 -5.27 48.97 29.52
C ALA A 831 -4.96 50.09 30.54
N GLN A 832 -5.99 50.83 31.01
CA GLN A 832 -5.94 51.72 32.21
C GLN A 832 -7.03 51.39 33.25
N PRO A 833 -6.79 51.61 34.56
CA PRO A 833 -7.70 51.20 35.64
C PRO A 833 -8.68 52.30 36.10
N SER A 834 -9.87 51.91 36.57
CA SER A 834 -10.76 52.78 37.37
C SER A 834 -10.94 52.23 38.79
N LYS A 835 -10.52 53.00 39.80
CA LYS A 835 -10.78 52.71 41.21
C LYS A 835 -12.20 53.14 41.57
N ARG A 836 -13.06 52.20 41.99
CA ARG A 836 -14.12 52.45 42.99
C ARG A 836 -14.58 51.14 43.64
N ASP A 837 -14.42 51.14 44.96
CA ASP A 837 -15.04 50.30 45.99
C ASP A 837 -14.68 48.81 46.09
N GLY A 838 -13.69 48.54 46.95
CA GLY A 838 -13.64 47.35 47.80
C GLY A 838 -13.23 46.04 47.13
N GLY A 839 -11.92 45.82 46.95
CA GLY A 839 -11.25 44.50 46.91
C GLY A 839 -11.60 43.51 45.79
N ALA A 840 -12.67 43.72 45.02
CA ALA A 840 -13.13 42.82 43.96
C ALA A 840 -13.36 43.59 42.65
N ALA A 841 -12.86 43.05 41.54
CA ALA A 841 -13.17 43.56 40.21
C ALA A 841 -14.58 43.09 39.80
N ARG A 842 -15.48 44.02 39.44
CA ARG A 842 -16.86 43.74 39.03
C ARG A 842 -17.03 43.95 37.52
N PHE A 843 -17.62 42.98 36.83
CA PHE A 843 -17.89 43.03 35.39
C PHE A 843 -19.39 42.82 35.14
N VAL A 844 -19.98 43.64 34.25
CA VAL A 844 -21.39 43.58 33.85
C VAL A 844 -21.47 43.30 32.35
N LEU A 845 -22.21 42.27 31.94
CA LEU A 845 -22.37 41.85 30.55
C LEU A 845 -23.60 42.52 29.93
N ARG A 846 -23.42 43.21 28.80
CA ARG A 846 -24.54 43.68 27.96
C ARG A 846 -24.73 42.77 26.75
N GLU A 847 -25.98 42.54 26.38
CA GLU A 847 -26.36 41.81 25.17
C GLU A 847 -25.78 42.50 23.92
N ARG A 848 -24.97 41.75 23.15
CA ARG A 848 -24.15 42.09 21.96
C ARG A 848 -22.71 42.54 22.27
N PRO A 849 -21.66 41.82 21.80
CA PRO A 849 -20.29 42.08 22.21
C PRO A 849 -19.70 43.26 21.45
N LEU A 850 -19.82 44.44 22.03
CA LEU A 850 -18.83 45.52 21.92
C LEU A 850 -18.52 45.94 23.35
N LEU A 851 -17.51 45.35 23.98
CA LEU A 851 -17.02 45.84 25.27
C LEU A 851 -15.51 46.06 25.27
N ALA A 852 -15.19 47.31 25.61
CA ALA A 852 -13.91 47.95 25.73
C ALA A 852 -13.17 47.53 27.02
N GLY A 853 -11.86 47.81 27.05
CA GLY A 853 -10.88 47.28 28.01
C GLY A 853 -10.99 47.73 29.47
N ALA A 854 -10.20 47.04 30.32
CA ALA A 854 -9.89 47.41 31.70
C ALA A 854 -8.52 46.80 32.12
N ALA A 855 -7.78 47.48 33.01
CA ALA A 855 -6.40 47.13 33.39
C ALA A 855 -6.23 46.28 34.63
N ALA A 856 -5.03 45.69 34.73
CA ALA A 856 -4.49 44.93 35.85
C ALA A 856 -4.69 45.61 37.21
N GLY A 857 -5.13 44.82 38.18
CA GLY A 857 -5.21 45.16 39.59
C GLY A 857 -5.22 43.92 40.47
N ASP A 858 -4.82 44.09 41.73
CA ASP A 858 -4.69 43.06 42.78
C ASP A 858 -6.05 42.59 43.31
N ALA A 859 -6.94 42.14 42.42
CA ALA A 859 -8.21 41.56 42.82
C ALA A 859 -7.99 40.10 43.27
N GLU A 860 -8.27 39.82 44.55
CA GLU A 860 -8.14 38.47 45.12
C GLU A 860 -9.34 37.56 44.76
N GLN A 861 -10.43 38.11 44.21
CA GLN A 861 -11.64 37.37 43.84
C GLN A 861 -12.35 37.96 42.60
N LEU A 862 -12.93 37.09 41.77
CA LEU A 862 -13.79 37.42 40.62
C LEU A 862 -15.25 37.05 40.93
N VAL A 863 -16.20 37.95 40.65
CA VAL A 863 -17.65 37.72 40.84
C VAL A 863 -18.43 38.09 39.57
N VAL A 864 -19.26 37.18 39.06
CA VAL A 864 -20.12 37.35 37.87
C VAL A 864 -21.58 37.39 38.29
N ARG A 865 -22.35 38.37 37.80
CA ARG A 865 -23.77 38.56 38.13
C ARG A 865 -24.58 38.88 36.88
N GLU A 866 -25.89 38.61 36.93
CA GLU A 866 -26.86 39.09 35.93
C GLU A 866 -27.07 40.61 36.06
N ASP A 867 -27.42 41.27 34.95
CA ASP A 867 -27.64 42.72 34.93
C ASP A 867 -29.00 43.08 35.56
N GLY A 868 -29.02 44.03 36.51
CA GLY A 868 -30.21 44.47 37.25
C GLY A 868 -29.95 44.82 38.73
N PRO A 869 -30.83 45.61 39.38
CA PRO A 869 -30.62 46.09 40.75
C PRO A 869 -30.61 44.97 41.81
N ASP A 870 -31.24 43.82 41.52
CA ASP A 870 -31.27 42.62 42.37
C ASP A 870 -30.62 41.39 41.69
N GLY A 871 -29.70 41.62 40.73
CA GLY A 871 -29.07 40.56 39.92
C GLY A 871 -28.41 39.45 40.75
N GLN A 872 -28.81 38.20 40.48
CA GLN A 872 -28.29 37.03 41.19
C GLN A 872 -26.80 36.82 40.87
N GLU A 873 -26.04 36.48 41.90
CA GLU A 873 -24.64 36.06 41.73
C GLU A 873 -24.62 34.70 41.05
N LEU A 874 -24.02 34.65 39.86
CA LEU A 874 -23.94 33.44 39.06
C LEU A 874 -22.71 32.61 39.45
N LEU A 875 -21.57 33.27 39.67
CA LEU A 875 -20.28 32.62 39.94
C LEU A 875 -19.36 33.51 40.79
N ARG A 876 -18.59 32.88 41.70
CA ARG A 876 -17.55 33.53 42.51
C ARG A 876 -16.31 32.64 42.64
N PHE A 877 -15.13 33.19 42.39
CA PHE A 877 -13.86 32.47 42.47
C PHE A 877 -12.75 33.28 43.15
N PRO A 878 -11.91 32.64 43.98
CA PRO A 878 -10.65 33.22 44.44
C PRO A 878 -9.59 33.19 43.33
N LEU A 879 -8.71 34.18 43.34
CA LEU A 879 -7.64 34.36 42.36
C LEU A 879 -6.30 34.43 43.07
N ASP A 880 -5.39 33.52 42.72
CA ASP A 880 -4.03 33.46 43.29
C ASP A 880 -3.03 34.31 42.48
N ALA A 881 -3.48 34.95 41.40
CA ALA A 881 -2.67 35.80 40.52
C ALA A 881 -3.51 36.93 39.91
N PRO A 882 -2.91 38.11 39.62
CA PRO A 882 -3.64 39.27 39.12
C PRO A 882 -4.24 39.02 37.73
N ILE A 883 -5.47 39.49 37.51
CA ILE A 883 -6.15 39.41 36.22
C ILE A 883 -5.53 40.41 35.24
N VAL A 884 -5.18 39.91 34.07
CA VAL A 884 -4.54 40.66 32.97
C VAL A 884 -5.53 40.94 31.83
N GLY A 885 -6.62 40.17 31.71
CA GLY A 885 -7.69 40.43 30.74
C GLY A 885 -8.87 39.47 30.87
N VAL A 886 -10.04 39.85 30.35
CA VAL A 886 -11.22 38.98 30.26
C VAL A 886 -11.84 39.15 28.87
N THR A 887 -12.16 38.05 28.20
CA THR A 887 -12.84 38.07 26.90
C THR A 887 -13.96 37.03 26.87
N ALA A 888 -15.02 37.31 26.11
CA ALA A 888 -16.12 36.39 25.91
C ALA A 888 -16.32 36.11 24.41
N SER A 889 -16.58 34.85 24.05
CA SER A 889 -16.91 34.49 22.68
C SER A 889 -18.37 34.83 22.36
N ALA A 890 -18.69 34.96 21.05
CA ALA A 890 -20.07 35.10 20.60
C ALA A 890 -20.96 33.88 20.96
N ALA A 891 -20.34 32.75 21.33
CA ALA A 891 -21.01 31.53 21.78
C ALA A 891 -21.16 31.44 23.32
N GLY A 892 -20.84 32.50 24.07
CA GLY A 892 -21.07 32.57 25.53
C GLY A 892 -19.94 31.99 26.39
N HIS A 893 -18.78 31.65 25.81
CA HIS A 893 -17.63 31.16 26.58
C HIS A 893 -16.82 32.32 27.15
N LEU A 894 -16.52 32.27 28.45
CA LEU A 894 -15.74 33.29 29.15
C LEU A 894 -14.29 32.80 29.30
N ALA A 895 -13.32 33.60 28.87
CA ALA A 895 -11.90 33.36 29.10
C ALA A 895 -11.33 34.47 29.98
N VAL A 896 -10.69 34.06 31.09
CA VAL A 896 -10.06 34.95 32.07
C VAL A 896 -8.55 34.73 32.00
N MET A 897 -7.81 35.80 31.73
CA MET A 897 -6.36 35.81 31.61
C MET A 897 -5.77 36.33 32.91
N THR A 898 -4.87 35.57 33.53
CA THR A 898 -4.13 35.96 34.73
C THR A 898 -2.64 36.07 34.41
N GLY A 899 -1.86 36.66 35.33
CA GLY A 899 -0.40 36.71 35.20
C GLY A 899 0.28 35.33 35.14
N ALA A 900 -0.45 34.25 35.45
CA ALA A 900 0.03 32.88 35.45
C ALA A 900 -0.49 32.03 34.25
N GLY A 901 -1.47 32.51 33.47
CA GLY A 901 -2.03 31.76 32.33
C GLY A 901 -3.45 32.15 31.94
N VAL A 902 -4.06 31.42 31.01
CA VAL A 902 -5.45 31.65 30.54
C VAL A 902 -6.36 30.53 31.05
N VAL A 903 -7.44 30.91 31.72
CA VAL A 903 -8.47 30.00 32.24
C VAL A 903 -9.72 30.12 31.38
N PHE A 904 -10.17 29.02 30.79
CA PHE A 904 -11.39 28.95 29.97
C PHE A 904 -12.55 28.39 30.79
N PHE A 905 -13.71 29.06 30.73
CA PHE A 905 -14.95 28.63 31.36
C PHE A 905 -15.99 28.30 30.29
N GLU A 906 -16.32 27.01 30.18
CA GLU A 906 -17.29 26.51 29.19
C GLU A 906 -18.76 26.83 29.56
N GLN A 907 -19.09 27.17 30.81
CA GLN A 907 -20.47 27.13 31.31
C GLN A 907 -21.07 28.45 31.89
N ALA A 908 -20.46 29.62 31.69
CA ALA A 908 -20.91 30.82 32.42
C ALA A 908 -22.14 31.56 31.85
N LEU A 909 -22.53 31.34 30.59
CA LEU A 909 -23.68 32.03 29.98
C LEU A 909 -24.46 31.06 29.10
N ALA A 910 -25.39 30.32 29.70
CA ALA A 910 -26.42 29.65 28.91
C ALA A 910 -27.47 30.70 28.49
N PRO A 911 -27.70 30.94 27.19
CA PRO A 911 -28.98 31.50 26.75
C PRO A 911 -30.08 30.51 27.17
N PRO A 912 -31.32 30.98 27.44
CA PRO A 912 -32.42 30.08 27.76
C PRO A 912 -32.59 29.09 26.61
N ALA A 913 -32.27 27.81 26.88
CA ALA A 913 -32.33 26.67 25.97
C ALA A 913 -32.00 27.01 24.50
N ALA A 914 -30.72 27.23 24.19
CA ALA A 914 -30.25 27.08 22.82
C ALA A 914 -30.62 25.68 22.33
N ARG A 915 -31.57 25.60 21.38
CA ARG A 915 -31.98 24.34 20.76
C ARG A 915 -30.73 23.69 20.18
N ARG A 916 -30.42 22.48 20.65
CA ARG A 916 -29.31 21.67 20.15
C ARG A 916 -29.46 21.57 18.64
N ALA A 917 -28.41 21.90 17.88
CA ALA A 917 -28.36 21.59 16.47
C ALA A 917 -28.54 20.07 16.31
N VAL A 918 -29.65 19.66 15.71
CA VAL A 918 -29.99 18.24 15.53
C VAL A 918 -29.36 17.78 14.22
N ALA A 919 -28.34 16.93 14.35
CA ALA A 919 -27.77 16.20 13.23
C ALA A 919 -28.61 14.94 12.99
N VAL A 920 -29.24 14.84 11.82
CA VAL A 920 -30.10 13.72 11.45
C VAL A 920 -29.47 12.94 10.31
N LYS A 921 -29.27 11.63 10.50
CA LYS A 921 -28.80 10.72 9.45
C LYS A 921 -30.00 10.14 8.71
N VAL A 922 -30.00 10.22 7.38
CA VAL A 922 -31.03 9.67 6.50
C VAL A 922 -30.39 8.73 5.50
N PHE A 923 -30.96 7.53 5.38
CA PHE A 923 -30.55 6.54 4.39
C PHE A 923 -31.38 6.68 3.10
N LEU A 924 -30.74 6.62 1.93
CA LEU A 924 -31.40 6.62 0.62
C LEU A 924 -31.18 5.27 -0.07
N GLY A 925 -32.22 4.45 -0.09
CA GLY A 925 -32.28 3.13 -0.72
C GLY A 925 -33.05 3.15 -2.05
N GLY A 926 -32.99 2.05 -2.80
CA GLY A 926 -33.74 1.86 -4.05
C GLY A 926 -32.97 1.03 -5.09
N GLY A 927 -33.67 0.58 -6.12
CA GLY A 927 -33.10 -0.23 -7.22
C GLY A 927 -31.98 0.45 -8.01
N PHE A 928 -31.20 -0.32 -8.78
CA PHE A 928 -30.19 0.25 -9.66
C PHE A 928 -30.83 1.24 -10.65
N GLY A 929 -30.24 2.42 -10.84
CA GLY A 929 -30.80 3.42 -11.74
C GLY A 929 -31.89 4.33 -11.15
N ALA A 930 -32.43 4.04 -9.95
CA ALA A 930 -33.56 4.77 -9.38
C ALA A 930 -33.34 6.27 -9.08
N GLY A 931 -32.11 6.79 -9.18
CA GLY A 931 -31.81 8.23 -9.03
C GLY A 931 -31.14 8.64 -7.71
N LYS A 932 -30.64 7.69 -6.90
CA LYS A 932 -30.06 7.96 -5.57
C LYS A 932 -28.89 8.94 -5.58
N THR A 933 -27.90 8.69 -6.44
CA THR A 933 -26.73 9.56 -6.62
C THR A 933 -27.12 10.95 -7.06
N THR A 934 -28.08 11.03 -7.98
CA THR A 934 -28.66 12.28 -8.47
C THR A 934 -29.33 13.06 -7.34
N ALA A 935 -30.13 12.39 -6.50
CA ALA A 935 -30.81 13.01 -5.37
C ALA A 935 -29.81 13.54 -4.32
N VAL A 936 -28.79 12.75 -3.97
CA VAL A 936 -27.72 13.18 -3.05
C VAL A 936 -26.96 14.38 -3.63
N GLY A 937 -26.64 14.33 -4.92
CA GLY A 937 -25.98 15.43 -5.65
C GLY A 937 -26.81 16.72 -5.67
N ALA A 938 -28.11 16.63 -5.93
CA ALA A 938 -29.00 17.79 -6.01
C ALA A 938 -29.19 18.49 -4.65
N VAL A 939 -29.23 17.73 -3.56
CA VAL A 939 -29.56 18.24 -2.22
C VAL A 939 -28.34 18.64 -1.40
N SER A 940 -27.13 18.16 -1.71
CA SER A 940 -25.94 18.48 -0.92
C SER A 940 -25.47 19.94 -1.08
N GLU A 941 -25.21 20.63 0.04
CA GLU A 941 -24.60 21.97 0.11
C GLU A 941 -23.08 21.94 0.13
N VAL A 942 -22.51 20.81 0.54
CA VAL A 942 -21.08 20.51 0.41
C VAL A 942 -20.88 19.69 -0.84
N THR A 943 -19.73 19.80 -1.51
CA THR A 943 -19.40 18.91 -2.63
C THR A 943 -19.57 17.47 -2.15
N PRO A 944 -20.56 16.71 -2.66
CA PRO A 944 -20.82 15.38 -2.16
C PRO A 944 -19.60 14.50 -2.42
N VAL A 945 -19.27 13.63 -1.49
CA VAL A 945 -18.29 12.58 -1.75
C VAL A 945 -19.01 11.56 -2.61
N VAL A 946 -18.92 11.76 -3.92
CA VAL A 946 -19.48 10.87 -4.94
C VAL A 946 -18.38 9.88 -5.29
N THR A 947 -18.51 8.63 -4.84
CA THR A 947 -17.63 7.55 -5.30
C THR A 947 -18.18 6.99 -6.61
N GLU A 948 -18.29 7.82 -7.64
CA GLU A 948 -18.71 7.34 -8.96
C GLU A 948 -17.53 6.65 -9.65
N ALA A 949 -17.68 5.36 -9.97
CA ALA A 949 -16.80 4.68 -10.91
C ALA A 949 -17.42 4.74 -12.30
N MET A 950 -16.58 4.94 -13.33
CA MET A 950 -16.99 4.68 -14.71
C MET A 950 -17.54 3.26 -14.80
N MET A 951 -18.70 3.08 -15.44
CA MET A 951 -19.26 1.75 -15.69
C MET A 951 -18.29 1.01 -16.59
N THR A 952 -17.49 0.13 -16.01
CA THR A 952 -16.50 -0.66 -16.73
C THR A 952 -17.16 -1.88 -17.36
N VAL A 953 -16.37 -2.64 -18.12
CA VAL A 953 -16.74 -3.90 -18.77
C VAL A 953 -17.43 -4.88 -17.79
N MET A 954 -17.24 -4.73 -16.47
CA MET A 954 -17.92 -5.48 -15.39
C MET A 954 -19.42 -5.15 -15.15
N SER A 955 -19.98 -4.10 -15.77
CA SER A 955 -21.42 -3.75 -15.68
C SER A 955 -22.29 -4.41 -16.77
N VAL A 956 -21.69 -4.93 -17.85
CA VAL A 956 -22.45 -5.48 -19.00
C VAL A 956 -23.02 -6.86 -18.65
N GLY A 957 -24.34 -6.96 -18.59
CA GLY A 957 -25.11 -8.20 -18.32
C GLY A 957 -25.53 -8.42 -16.86
N VAL A 958 -25.13 -7.51 -15.95
CA VAL A 958 -25.52 -7.52 -14.52
C VAL A 958 -26.40 -6.33 -14.20
N ASP A 959 -26.10 -5.16 -14.77
CA ASP A 959 -26.94 -3.96 -14.70
C ASP A 959 -27.77 -3.86 -16.00
N ASP A 960 -29.10 -3.99 -15.94
CA ASP A 960 -29.96 -3.83 -17.13
C ASP A 960 -30.10 -2.34 -17.50
N ILE A 961 -29.44 -1.97 -18.60
CA ILE A 961 -29.34 -0.60 -19.14
C ILE A 961 -30.31 -0.33 -20.30
N SER A 962 -31.22 -1.28 -20.61
CA SER A 962 -32.13 -1.21 -21.76
C SER A 962 -33.00 0.06 -21.80
N LEU A 963 -33.26 0.67 -20.65
CA LEU A 963 -34.07 1.90 -20.49
C LEU A 963 -33.25 3.14 -20.04
N LEU A 964 -31.92 3.04 -19.94
CA LEU A 964 -31.02 4.12 -19.44
C LEU A 964 -29.77 4.31 -20.33
N PRO A 965 -29.91 4.62 -21.64
CA PRO A 965 -28.82 4.58 -22.62
C PRO A 965 -27.71 5.64 -22.42
N HIS A 966 -27.93 6.64 -21.56
CA HIS A 966 -26.99 7.74 -21.32
C HIS A 966 -26.27 7.68 -19.97
N LYS A 967 -26.50 6.63 -19.16
CA LYS A 967 -25.87 6.49 -17.85
C LYS A 967 -24.50 5.81 -17.98
N THR A 968 -23.42 6.52 -17.63
CA THR A 968 -22.03 6.07 -17.81
C THR A 968 -21.28 5.78 -16.50
N THR A 969 -21.88 6.08 -15.34
CA THR A 969 -21.27 5.94 -14.01
C THR A 969 -22.23 5.31 -13.00
N THR A 970 -21.68 4.61 -12.00
CA THR A 970 -22.44 4.08 -10.86
C THR A 970 -21.68 4.29 -9.55
N THR A 971 -22.39 4.40 -8.43
CA THR A 971 -21.81 4.47 -7.08
C THR A 971 -20.99 3.22 -6.80
N ALA A 972 -19.67 3.37 -6.68
CA ALA A 972 -18.67 2.34 -6.43
C ALA A 972 -18.67 1.89 -4.96
N VAL A 973 -18.88 2.83 -4.01
CA VAL A 973 -18.90 2.53 -2.57
C VAL A 973 -20.16 3.12 -1.91
N LEU A 974 -20.29 4.44 -1.82
CA LEU A 974 -21.37 5.18 -1.15
C LEU A 974 -21.43 6.63 -1.69
N ASP A 975 -22.62 7.21 -1.77
CA ASP A 975 -22.81 8.64 -2.03
C ASP A 975 -23.18 9.36 -0.73
N HIS A 976 -22.47 10.44 -0.38
CA HIS A 976 -22.73 11.21 0.84
C HIS A 976 -22.95 12.69 0.55
N GLY A 977 -24.06 13.23 1.07
CA GLY A 977 -24.42 14.64 0.98
C GLY A 977 -24.87 15.23 2.33
N ARG A 978 -24.76 16.56 2.46
CA ARG A 978 -25.19 17.31 3.66
C ARG A 978 -26.09 18.46 3.24
N ILE A 979 -27.25 18.59 3.88
CA ILE A 979 -28.13 19.76 3.72
C ILE A 979 -28.59 20.30 5.07
N THR A 980 -28.68 21.62 5.19
CA THR A 980 -29.29 22.27 6.34
C THR A 980 -30.75 22.59 5.99
N LEU A 981 -31.71 22.00 6.73
CA LEU A 981 -33.16 22.18 6.47
C LEU A 981 -33.76 23.34 7.27
N ALA A 982 -33.22 23.61 8.44
CA ALA A 982 -33.58 24.74 9.31
C ALA A 982 -32.30 25.24 10.03
N GLU A 983 -32.34 26.42 10.66
CA GLU A 983 -31.16 27.02 11.32
C GLU A 983 -30.49 26.08 12.36
N ASP A 984 -31.24 25.14 12.92
CA ASP A 984 -30.79 24.15 13.90
C ASP A 984 -30.91 22.68 13.46
N VAL A 985 -31.24 22.36 12.19
CA VAL A 985 -31.36 20.97 11.71
C VAL A 985 -30.49 20.70 10.49
N THR A 986 -29.50 19.82 10.65
CA THR A 986 -28.62 19.36 9.56
C THR A 986 -28.91 17.91 9.23
N VAL A 987 -29.25 17.63 7.98
CA VAL A 987 -29.52 16.27 7.48
C VAL A 987 -28.31 15.77 6.68
N TYR A 988 -27.82 14.60 7.07
CA TYR A 988 -26.79 13.84 6.37
C TYR A 988 -27.47 12.74 5.57
N VAL A 989 -27.35 12.80 4.24
CA VAL A 989 -28.01 11.87 3.31
C VAL A 989 -26.98 10.88 2.77
N PHE A 990 -27.26 9.59 2.95
CA PHE A 990 -26.38 8.50 2.54
C PHE A 990 -27.06 7.63 1.47
N GLY A 991 -26.60 7.72 0.23
CA GLY A 991 -27.08 6.91 -0.89
C GLY A 991 -26.27 5.62 -1.01
N ALA A 992 -26.93 4.47 -0.87
CA ALA A 992 -26.28 3.17 -1.01
C ALA A 992 -26.37 2.64 -2.45
N GLY A 993 -25.39 1.83 -2.87
CA GLY A 993 -25.45 1.15 -4.17
C GLY A 993 -26.59 0.12 -4.20
N GLY A 994 -27.47 0.21 -5.20
CA GLY A 994 -28.68 -0.61 -5.34
C GLY A 994 -28.48 -2.04 -5.88
N GLN A 995 -27.24 -2.54 -5.92
CA GLN A 995 -26.89 -3.84 -6.49
C GLN A 995 -26.84 -4.92 -5.39
N PRO A 996 -27.30 -6.17 -5.63
CA PRO A 996 -27.35 -7.23 -4.62
C PRO A 996 -26.04 -7.49 -3.86
N ARG A 997 -24.90 -7.36 -4.56
CA ARG A 997 -23.54 -7.48 -3.99
C ARG A 997 -23.17 -6.43 -2.94
N LYS A 998 -23.96 -5.36 -2.78
CA LYS A 998 -23.70 -4.25 -1.84
C LYS A 998 -24.63 -4.22 -0.64
N TRP A 999 -25.58 -5.15 -0.57
CA TRP A 999 -26.53 -5.27 0.53
C TRP A 999 -25.88 -5.54 1.91
N PRO A 1000 -24.73 -6.25 2.04
CA PRO A 1000 -24.05 -6.39 3.33
C PRO A 1000 -23.60 -5.05 3.96
N MET A 1001 -23.39 -4.00 3.15
CA MET A 1001 -23.01 -2.66 3.63
C MET A 1001 -24.22 -1.86 4.16
N TRP A 1002 -25.45 -2.25 3.81
CA TRP A 1002 -26.63 -1.49 4.17
C TRP A 1002 -26.88 -1.50 5.68
N ASP A 1003 -26.48 -2.57 6.37
CA ASP A 1003 -26.63 -2.71 7.83
C ASP A 1003 -25.89 -1.62 8.59
N ASP A 1004 -24.69 -1.24 8.14
CA ASP A 1004 -23.90 -0.18 8.77
C ASP A 1004 -24.36 1.22 8.34
N LEU A 1005 -24.93 1.34 7.14
CA LEU A 1005 -25.49 2.61 6.65
C LEU A 1005 -26.83 2.93 7.29
N VAL A 1006 -27.71 1.97 7.53
CA VAL A 1006 -29.00 2.21 8.20
C VAL A 1006 -28.82 2.40 9.71
N ARG A 1007 -27.80 1.77 10.33
CA ARG A 1007 -27.50 1.94 11.77
C ARG A 1007 -27.35 3.43 12.14
N GLY A 1008 -28.17 3.86 13.09
CA GLY A 1008 -28.21 5.25 13.58
C GLY A 1008 -28.90 6.25 12.65
N SER A 1009 -29.57 5.80 11.57
CA SER A 1009 -30.42 6.65 10.75
C SER A 1009 -31.74 6.95 11.46
N ALA A 1010 -32.20 8.19 11.39
CA ALA A 1010 -33.51 8.57 11.94
C ALA A 1010 -34.66 8.12 11.04
N GLY A 1011 -34.41 7.95 9.74
CA GLY A 1011 -35.36 7.45 8.78
C GLY A 1011 -34.69 7.11 7.45
N ALA A 1012 -35.44 6.47 6.56
CA ALA A 1012 -34.98 6.10 5.23
C ALA A 1012 -35.91 6.58 4.11
N VAL A 1013 -35.37 6.76 2.91
CA VAL A 1013 -36.13 6.99 1.69
C VAL A 1013 -35.92 5.80 0.77
N ALA A 1014 -37.00 5.12 0.38
CA ALA A 1014 -36.98 4.13 -0.70
C ALA A 1014 -37.33 4.83 -2.01
N LEU A 1015 -36.32 5.09 -2.84
CA LEU A 1015 -36.50 5.75 -4.13
C LEU A 1015 -36.91 4.70 -5.18
N VAL A 1016 -38.06 4.89 -5.81
CA VAL A 1016 -38.70 3.93 -6.71
C VAL A 1016 -38.75 4.49 -8.13
N ASP A 1017 -38.21 3.72 -9.08
CA ASP A 1017 -38.43 3.96 -10.51
C ASP A 1017 -39.58 3.07 -10.98
N THR A 1018 -40.72 3.67 -11.31
CA THR A 1018 -41.94 2.93 -11.68
C THR A 1018 -41.82 2.20 -13.02
N ARG A 1019 -40.81 2.52 -13.85
CA ARG A 1019 -40.50 1.75 -15.07
C ARG A 1019 -39.96 0.35 -14.74
N ARG A 1020 -39.41 0.17 -13.53
CA ARG A 1020 -38.82 -1.07 -13.02
C ARG A 1020 -39.14 -1.23 -11.53
N ILE A 1021 -40.44 -1.21 -11.19
CA ILE A 1021 -40.90 -1.21 -9.79
C ILE A 1021 -40.40 -2.43 -8.98
N GLU A 1022 -40.17 -3.57 -9.64
CA GLU A 1022 -39.67 -4.80 -9.02
C GLU A 1022 -38.27 -4.62 -8.38
N ASP A 1023 -37.44 -3.73 -8.92
CA ASP A 1023 -36.11 -3.44 -8.38
C ASP A 1023 -36.18 -2.70 -7.03
N ALA A 1024 -37.35 -2.18 -6.65
CA ALA A 1024 -37.58 -1.56 -5.35
C ALA A 1024 -37.96 -2.56 -4.25
N PHE A 1025 -38.47 -3.77 -4.59
CA PHE A 1025 -38.96 -4.75 -3.61
C PHE A 1025 -37.88 -5.11 -2.56
N PRO A 1026 -36.63 -5.42 -2.92
CA PRO A 1026 -35.61 -5.76 -1.93
C PRO A 1026 -35.27 -4.60 -0.99
N THR A 1027 -35.46 -3.36 -1.44
CA THR A 1027 -35.22 -2.17 -0.60
C THR A 1027 -36.34 -2.02 0.43
N VAL A 1028 -37.59 -2.16 -0.01
CA VAL A 1028 -38.76 -2.08 0.89
C VAL A 1028 -38.70 -3.22 1.92
N ASP A 1029 -38.52 -4.46 1.48
CA ASP A 1029 -38.39 -5.65 2.35
C ASP A 1029 -37.27 -5.49 3.39
N TYR A 1030 -36.15 -4.88 2.98
CA TYR A 1030 -35.02 -4.62 3.87
C TYR A 1030 -35.37 -3.58 4.94
N LEU A 1031 -35.98 -2.46 4.56
CA LEU A 1031 -36.32 -1.38 5.48
C LEU A 1031 -37.42 -1.80 6.47
N GLU A 1032 -38.39 -2.58 6.02
CA GLU A 1032 -39.40 -3.19 6.87
C GLU A 1032 -38.78 -4.17 7.88
N ARG A 1033 -37.86 -5.03 7.43
CA ARG A 1033 -37.17 -5.98 8.30
C ARG A 1033 -36.31 -5.31 9.36
N VAL A 1034 -35.62 -4.21 9.03
CA VAL A 1034 -34.76 -3.46 9.96
C VAL A 1034 -35.57 -2.53 10.87
N GLY A 1035 -36.83 -2.26 10.53
CA GLY A 1035 -37.77 -1.50 11.37
C GLY A 1035 -37.47 0.00 11.45
N VAL A 1036 -36.74 0.55 10.47
CA VAL A 1036 -36.48 2.00 10.39
C VAL A 1036 -37.67 2.70 9.72
N PRO A 1037 -38.21 3.82 10.24
CA PRO A 1037 -39.29 4.54 9.57
C PRO A 1037 -38.85 5.02 8.19
N PHE A 1038 -39.67 4.82 7.16
CA PHE A 1038 -39.30 5.19 5.80
C PHE A 1038 -40.45 5.79 5.00
N VAL A 1039 -40.07 6.56 3.97
CA VAL A 1039 -40.97 7.12 2.95
C VAL A 1039 -40.61 6.51 1.61
N VAL A 1040 -41.63 6.21 0.79
CA VAL A 1040 -41.44 5.76 -0.59
C VAL A 1040 -41.51 6.97 -1.51
N ALA A 1041 -40.43 7.24 -2.24
CA ALA A 1041 -40.33 8.37 -3.16
C ALA A 1041 -40.39 7.87 -4.61
N ILE A 1042 -41.46 8.19 -5.33
CA ILE A 1042 -41.63 7.80 -6.75
C ILE A 1042 -40.84 8.79 -7.60
N ASN A 1043 -39.72 8.35 -8.16
CA ASN A 1043 -38.87 9.20 -9.00
C ASN A 1043 -39.43 9.29 -10.43
N CYS A 1044 -40.10 10.40 -10.74
CA CYS A 1044 -40.75 10.68 -12.01
C CYS A 1044 -39.74 11.27 -13.00
N PHE A 1045 -39.07 10.42 -13.77
CA PHE A 1045 -38.17 10.86 -14.83
C PHE A 1045 -38.96 11.63 -15.91
N ASP A 1046 -38.58 12.89 -16.13
CA ASP A 1046 -39.21 13.84 -17.08
C ASP A 1046 -40.62 14.31 -16.72
N GLY A 1047 -40.98 14.24 -15.43
CA GLY A 1047 -42.22 14.82 -14.90
C GLY A 1047 -43.50 14.07 -15.27
N VAL A 1048 -43.38 12.85 -15.79
CA VAL A 1048 -44.51 11.98 -16.14
C VAL A 1048 -44.70 10.93 -15.05
N GLU A 1049 -45.88 10.94 -14.42
CA GLU A 1049 -46.29 9.93 -13.45
C GLU A 1049 -47.01 8.79 -14.18
N HIS A 1050 -46.31 7.68 -14.41
CA HIS A 1050 -46.83 6.53 -15.18
C HIS A 1050 -47.87 5.69 -14.43
N HIS A 1051 -47.84 5.75 -13.10
CA HIS A 1051 -48.68 4.97 -12.20
C HIS A 1051 -49.09 5.84 -11.01
N THR A 1052 -50.33 5.71 -10.55
CA THR A 1052 -50.82 6.48 -9.42
C THR A 1052 -50.19 6.01 -8.10
N VAL A 1053 -50.17 6.89 -7.09
CA VAL A 1053 -49.70 6.57 -5.74
C VAL A 1053 -50.38 5.31 -5.16
N ASP A 1054 -51.68 5.12 -5.42
CA ASP A 1054 -52.44 3.96 -4.94
C ASP A 1054 -52.03 2.65 -5.64
N GLU A 1055 -51.73 2.72 -6.95
CA GLU A 1055 -51.21 1.57 -7.71
C GLU A 1055 -49.81 1.16 -7.23
N VAL A 1056 -48.92 2.13 -7.00
CA VAL A 1056 -47.57 1.87 -6.47
C VAL A 1056 -47.64 1.31 -5.05
N ARG A 1057 -48.55 1.83 -4.22
CA ARG A 1057 -48.79 1.33 -2.86
C ARG A 1057 -49.28 -0.12 -2.86
N ALA A 1058 -50.21 -0.46 -3.75
CA ALA A 1058 -50.71 -1.82 -3.91
C ALA A 1058 -49.62 -2.77 -4.45
N ALA A 1059 -48.79 -2.31 -5.39
CA ALA A 1059 -47.72 -3.11 -5.98
C ALA A 1059 -46.56 -3.41 -5.02
N LEU A 1060 -46.27 -2.50 -4.10
CA LEU A 1060 -45.22 -2.62 -3.07
C LEU A 1060 -45.74 -3.18 -1.73
N ASP A 1061 -47.02 -3.57 -1.65
CA ASP A 1061 -47.69 -4.07 -0.44
C ASP A 1061 -47.49 -3.19 0.82
N LEU A 1062 -47.48 -1.86 0.64
CA LEU A 1062 -47.08 -0.94 1.71
C LEU A 1062 -48.19 -0.77 2.78
N PRO A 1063 -47.83 -0.74 4.08
CA PRO A 1063 -48.77 -0.42 5.14
C PRO A 1063 -49.46 0.95 4.94
N PRO A 1064 -50.73 1.13 5.38
CA PRO A 1064 -51.46 2.38 5.20
C PRO A 1064 -50.74 3.62 5.76
N GLY A 1065 -49.93 3.43 6.81
CA GLY A 1065 -49.17 4.49 7.48
C GLY A 1065 -47.91 4.95 6.76
N THR A 1066 -47.42 4.23 5.74
CA THR A 1066 -46.18 4.57 5.02
C THR A 1066 -46.46 5.68 3.99
N PRO A 1067 -45.83 6.86 4.08
CA PRO A 1067 -46.04 7.92 3.10
C PRO A 1067 -45.43 7.56 1.75
N VAL A 1068 -46.13 7.93 0.68
CA VAL A 1068 -45.67 7.75 -0.70
C VAL A 1068 -45.75 9.12 -1.38
N VAL A 1069 -44.64 9.61 -1.92
CA VAL A 1069 -44.51 10.97 -2.46
C VAL A 1069 -43.85 10.92 -3.83
N ALA A 1070 -44.37 11.66 -4.81
CA ALA A 1070 -43.71 11.82 -6.10
C ALA A 1070 -42.57 12.84 -6.02
N CYS A 1071 -41.44 12.55 -6.67
CA CYS A 1071 -40.31 13.45 -6.75
C CYS A 1071 -39.58 13.37 -8.10
N ASP A 1072 -38.77 14.36 -8.44
CA ASP A 1072 -37.74 14.25 -9.47
C ASP A 1072 -36.37 14.50 -8.83
N ALA A 1073 -35.54 13.46 -8.81
CA ALA A 1073 -34.23 13.43 -8.15
C ALA A 1073 -33.22 14.47 -8.70
N ARG A 1074 -33.48 15.07 -9.87
CA ARG A 1074 -32.64 16.12 -10.47
C ARG A 1074 -32.89 17.50 -9.85
N TYR A 1075 -34.07 17.71 -9.26
CA TYR A 1075 -34.47 19.01 -8.74
C TYR A 1075 -34.36 19.06 -7.22
N ARG A 1076 -33.47 19.94 -6.73
CA ARG A 1076 -33.19 20.13 -5.30
C ARG A 1076 -34.45 20.35 -4.46
N ALA A 1077 -35.38 21.19 -4.92
CA ALA A 1077 -36.63 21.47 -4.20
C ALA A 1077 -37.50 20.22 -4.04
N SER A 1078 -37.55 19.36 -5.05
CA SER A 1078 -38.34 18.12 -5.02
C SER A 1078 -37.74 17.08 -4.07
N VAL A 1079 -36.41 16.94 -4.03
CA VAL A 1079 -35.73 16.07 -3.06
C VAL A 1079 -35.87 16.60 -1.63
N LEU A 1080 -35.88 17.92 -1.46
CA LEU A 1080 -36.14 18.58 -0.18
C LEU A 1080 -37.54 18.27 0.37
N ASP A 1081 -38.57 18.26 -0.47
CA ASP A 1081 -39.94 17.92 -0.06
C ASP A 1081 -40.03 16.47 0.44
N VAL A 1082 -39.32 15.53 -0.20
CA VAL A 1082 -39.23 14.13 0.25
C VAL A 1082 -38.53 14.02 1.62
N LEU A 1083 -37.41 14.72 1.83
CA LEU A 1083 -36.70 14.71 3.11
C LEU A 1083 -37.53 15.36 4.22
N THR A 1084 -38.24 16.43 3.92
CA THR A 1084 -39.18 17.07 4.85
C THR A 1084 -40.31 16.11 5.22
N CYS A 1085 -40.94 15.45 4.26
CA CYS A 1085 -41.98 14.46 4.49
C CYS A 1085 -41.49 13.29 5.37
N LEU A 1086 -40.27 12.81 5.14
CA LEU A 1086 -39.64 11.78 5.97
C LEU A 1086 -39.48 12.24 7.42
N LEU A 1087 -38.94 13.44 7.64
CA LEU A 1087 -38.74 13.94 9.00
C LEU A 1087 -40.09 14.18 9.71
N GLU A 1088 -41.08 14.70 9.02
CA GLU A 1088 -42.45 14.82 9.55
C GLU A 1088 -43.03 13.45 9.91
N HIS A 1089 -42.80 12.43 9.08
CA HIS A 1089 -43.25 11.07 9.34
C HIS A 1089 -42.55 10.46 10.57
N VAL A 1090 -41.24 10.66 10.72
CA VAL A 1090 -40.44 10.20 11.86
C VAL A 1090 -40.82 10.92 13.16
N LEU A 1091 -41.22 12.19 13.08
CA LEU A 1091 -41.57 13.03 14.24
C LEU A 1091 -43.03 12.87 14.70
N ARG A 1092 -43.86 12.05 14.02
CA ARG A 1092 -45.25 11.80 14.46
C ARG A 1092 -45.26 11.04 15.81
N PRO A 1093 -46.05 11.46 16.81
CA PRO A 1093 -46.10 10.81 18.12
C PRO A 1093 -46.56 9.34 18.04
N ALA A 1094 -45.89 8.46 18.79
CA ALA A 1094 -46.10 7.00 18.82
C ALA A 1094 -47.49 6.52 19.33
N SER A 1095 -48.45 7.42 19.58
CA SER A 1095 -49.80 7.07 20.05
C SER A 1095 -50.72 6.51 18.96
N ASP A 1096 -50.40 6.68 17.67
CA ASP A 1096 -51.22 6.18 16.55
C ASP A 1096 -50.68 4.91 15.88
N GLN A 1097 -49.48 4.43 16.24
CA GLN A 1097 -48.84 3.25 15.60
C GLN A 1097 -49.08 1.92 16.34
N ARG A 1098 -49.73 1.92 17.52
CA ARG A 1098 -50.05 0.70 18.31
C ARG A 1098 -51.51 0.26 18.16
N ALA A 1099 -51.94 -0.07 16.95
CA ALA A 1099 -53.22 -0.74 16.74
C ALA A 1099 -53.12 -1.88 15.70
N ALA A 1100 -52.38 -2.95 16.02
CA ALA A 1100 -52.61 -4.34 15.56
C ALA A 1100 -51.66 -5.32 16.31
N PRO A 1101 -52.03 -6.60 16.50
CA PRO A 1101 -51.81 -7.29 17.76
C PRO A 1101 -50.50 -8.09 17.88
N THR A 1102 -50.05 -8.15 19.13
CA THR A 1102 -48.95 -8.95 19.69
C THR A 1102 -49.15 -10.46 19.56
N HIS A 1103 -48.05 -11.19 19.32
CA HIS A 1103 -47.89 -12.58 19.77
C HIS A 1103 -46.52 -12.78 20.44
N GLY A 1104 -46.54 -13.15 21.73
CA GLY A 1104 -45.62 -14.15 22.29
C GLY A 1104 -44.41 -13.72 23.14
N ALA A 1105 -44.63 -13.68 24.47
CA ALA A 1105 -43.74 -14.25 25.52
C ALA A 1105 -42.34 -13.61 25.79
N THR A 1106 -42.23 -12.74 26.81
CA THR A 1106 -41.71 -12.96 28.19
C THR A 1106 -40.25 -13.43 28.34
N VAL A 1107 -39.40 -12.64 29.03
CA VAL A 1107 -38.63 -13.06 30.23
C VAL A 1107 -38.32 -11.88 31.18
N ARG A 1108 -38.74 -12.09 32.43
CA ARG A 1108 -38.42 -11.58 33.79
C ARG A 1108 -37.41 -10.45 34.04
N ALA A 1109 -37.87 -9.52 34.88
CA ALA A 1109 -37.09 -8.70 35.82
C ALA A 1109 -36.75 -9.45 37.12
N VAL A 1110 -35.60 -9.17 37.73
CA VAL A 1110 -35.43 -9.03 39.20
C VAL A 1110 -34.34 -7.98 39.50
N THR A 1111 -34.69 -7.17 40.50
CA THR A 1111 -34.15 -5.95 41.12
C THR A 1111 -32.92 -6.09 42.03
N GLY A 1112 -32.25 -4.95 42.30
CA GLY A 1112 -31.66 -4.59 43.61
C GLY A 1112 -30.22 -4.03 43.53
N HIS A 1113 -30.01 -2.69 43.56
CA HIS A 1113 -29.64 -1.87 44.74
C HIS A 1113 -28.29 -2.27 45.39
N ALA A 1114 -27.35 -1.40 45.78
CA ALA A 1114 -27.24 0.06 45.78
C ALA A 1114 -25.79 0.44 46.17
N ARG A 1115 -25.28 1.51 45.55
CA ARG A 1115 -24.45 2.62 46.06
C ARG A 1115 -23.40 3.06 45.06
#